data_AF-A0A2V4SXF8-F1
#
_entry.id   AF-A0A2V4SXF8-F1
#
_cell.length_a   1.000
_cell.length_b   1.000
_cell.length_c   1.000
_cell.angle_alpha   90.00
_cell.angle_beta   90.00
_cell.angle_gamma   90.00
#
_symmetry.space_group_name_H-M   'P 1'
#
loop_
_entity.id
_entity.type
_entity.pdbx_description
1 polymer ?
#
loop_
_entity_poly.entity_id
_entity_poly.type
_entity_poly.pdbx_seq_one_letter_code
_entity_poly.pdbx_strand_id
1 'polypeptide(L)'
;MNELTQWSLSIANFGNLAAYNDNFGFAGGRVVVGLGDKTSPFKVIDLGNGQIAFKTTVTHKSKPTDLYWNSHFATQNTARNEGMKLWDMDYASDRIGREQSFALINLGHGNVALRAMAGAYAGQYLGGMNGGWYPQQFGLGSGSVLSSANPVSLTVHGDQLSILLITRSGFQLNLSHRDLQGIDLSGADMKECDLSGADLSRVAGWDKADFSYATLREAKLDGRSLAGVNWSNADFSGSKWSDSTSAQEAELHGARFDQSDLSGVNFRKALLSGVSFKGARLDHADFSDADLSGADFTGASLVKTNLSGANLQGTHFDHTDLGQTDFGTQPRFTRASSNRTTFVQSTVPFAVLARNWSYLDLTDARILDIPRDLSGLMADGVLLPRGLDLSGRNLTQASFTGARMYEIKLQKATLRSANLRHALLRGARLNYADLTLANLDSAFLIAEDRAALLSESPTKFEAAIVANAYMFNTTLDAAHCDGVDFSGALFVTADSIDPSRRASAIGASMNFAKFNGASVVLAAFNGAQLSAANFSNAVMVGTTFLNNGTTPAQLTPSSDDSHTDATVYQADIRGVDFTGANMDGLDMGGAAFSTEPSTCQLTYTIPNDDPIIVVVAYGVTKLGNTTSNTICPNGQNGPCSLATEKAASAQSMAR
;
A
#
# COMPACT_ATOMS: atom_id res chain seq x y z
N MET A 1 39.72 41.59 5.96
CA MET A 1 38.79 40.62 6.57
C MET A 1 37.49 41.36 6.82
N ASN A 2 36.43 40.96 6.15
CA ASN A 2 35.15 41.66 6.25
C ASN A 2 34.33 41.03 7.38
N GLU A 3 33.60 41.88 8.11
CA GLU A 3 32.57 41.44 9.04
C GLU A 3 31.51 40.67 8.25
N LEU A 4 31.26 39.42 8.62
CA LEU A 4 30.28 38.58 7.95
C LEU A 4 28.87 38.91 8.47
N THR A 5 28.74 39.02 9.79
CA THR A 5 27.45 39.22 10.48
C THR A 5 27.67 39.66 11.94
N GLN A 6 26.57 39.86 12.67
CA GLN A 6 26.56 40.06 14.11
C GLN A 6 25.71 39.00 14.78
N TRP A 7 26.24 38.40 15.83
CA TRP A 7 25.53 37.40 16.64
C TRP A 7 25.39 37.85 18.08
N SER A 8 24.23 37.57 18.66
CA SER A 8 24.11 37.42 20.11
C SER A 8 24.09 35.94 20.44
N LEU A 9 24.70 35.55 21.55
CA LEU A 9 24.85 34.15 21.93
C LEU A 9 24.24 33.91 23.30
N SER A 10 23.70 32.72 23.54
CA SER A 10 23.28 32.30 24.87
C SER A 10 23.68 30.86 25.14
N ILE A 11 23.82 30.51 26.42
CA ILE A 11 24.00 29.14 26.87
C ILE A 11 22.78 28.75 27.72
N ALA A 12 22.18 27.60 27.40
CA ALA A 12 21.05 27.08 28.16
C ALA A 12 21.36 27.04 29.66
N ASN A 13 20.39 27.42 30.49
CA ASN A 13 20.50 27.53 31.96
C ASN A 13 21.48 28.59 32.51
N PHE A 14 22.28 29.27 31.68
CA PHE A 14 23.21 30.32 32.12
C PHE A 14 22.88 31.72 31.59
N GLY A 15 22.10 31.83 30.51
CA GLY A 15 21.65 33.10 29.94
C GLY A 15 22.49 33.58 28.75
N ASN A 16 22.41 34.87 28.46
CA ASN A 16 23.02 35.53 27.31
C ASN A 16 24.49 35.89 27.59
N LEU A 17 25.33 35.78 26.56
CA LEU A 17 26.67 36.36 26.58
C LEU A 17 26.57 37.86 26.32
N ALA A 18 27.22 38.64 27.18
CA ALA A 18 27.33 40.08 27.02
C ALA A 18 28.73 40.59 27.37
N ALA A 19 29.13 41.68 26.72
CA ALA A 19 30.30 42.43 27.11
C ALA A 19 29.93 43.39 28.26
N TYR A 20 30.63 43.28 29.37
CA TYR A 20 30.41 44.12 30.54
C TYR A 20 31.61 45.03 30.78
N ASN A 21 31.35 46.32 30.99
CA ASN A 21 32.36 47.33 31.27
C ASN A 21 32.31 47.75 32.74
N ASP A 22 33.43 47.68 33.44
CA ASP A 22 33.57 48.16 34.82
C ASP A 22 34.52 49.36 34.90
N ASN A 23 34.03 50.45 35.51
CA ASN A 23 34.68 51.76 35.65
C ASN A 23 35.02 52.11 37.11
N PHE A 24 35.16 51.14 38.03
CA PHE A 24 35.52 51.44 39.42
C PHE A 24 37.04 51.59 39.63
N GLY A 25 37.53 52.84 39.63
CA GLY A 25 38.62 53.31 40.51
C GLY A 25 40.07 52.87 40.28
N PHE A 26 40.33 51.81 39.50
CA PHE A 26 41.69 51.49 39.03
C PHE A 26 41.96 52.24 37.71
N ALA A 27 43.17 52.78 37.53
CA ALA A 27 43.52 53.77 36.49
C ALA A 27 43.39 53.32 35.00
N GLY A 28 42.75 52.19 34.73
CA GLY A 28 42.30 51.79 33.39
C GLY A 28 41.42 50.56 33.51
N GLY A 29 40.08 50.75 33.53
CA GLY A 29 39.01 49.76 33.78
C GLY A 29 39.11 48.36 33.12
N ARG A 30 38.04 47.57 33.16
CA ARG A 30 38.08 46.19 32.62
C ARG A 30 36.84 45.89 31.80
N VAL A 31 37.04 45.19 30.68
CA VAL A 31 35.95 44.64 29.87
C VAL A 31 36.06 43.13 29.82
N VAL A 32 34.97 42.45 30.18
CA VAL A 32 34.88 40.98 30.20
C VAL A 32 33.64 40.51 29.44
N VAL A 33 33.68 39.30 28.89
CA VAL A 33 32.47 38.61 28.42
C VAL A 33 31.97 37.69 29.52
N GLY A 34 30.74 37.91 29.96
CA GLY A 34 30.09 37.16 31.02
C GLY A 34 28.71 36.65 30.60
N LEU A 35 28.13 35.77 31.41
CA LEU A 35 26.79 35.21 31.23
C LEU A 35 25.79 35.92 32.12
N GLY A 36 24.60 36.20 31.60
CA GLY A 36 23.54 36.84 32.37
C GLY A 36 22.34 37.26 31.54
N ASP A 37 21.57 38.21 32.06
CA ASP A 37 20.34 38.66 31.39
C ASP A 37 20.61 39.70 30.28
N LYS A 38 21.76 40.39 30.33
CA LYS A 38 22.15 41.35 29.28
C LYS A 38 22.54 40.62 28.00
N THR A 39 22.21 41.23 26.86
CA THR A 39 22.58 40.74 25.53
C THR A 39 23.55 41.71 24.87
N SER A 40 24.61 41.21 24.23
CA SER A 40 25.48 42.01 23.37
C SER A 40 25.62 41.37 21.98
N PRO A 41 25.54 42.16 20.89
CA PRO A 41 25.94 41.67 19.58
C PRO A 41 27.46 41.65 19.46
N PHE A 42 28.00 40.55 18.94
CA PHE A 42 29.41 40.36 18.63
C PHE A 42 29.57 40.25 17.13
N LYS A 43 30.49 41.03 16.57
CA LYS A 43 30.81 41.00 15.14
C LYS A 43 31.58 39.72 14.84
N VAL A 44 31.09 38.94 13.88
CA VAL A 44 31.68 37.67 13.46
C VAL A 44 32.53 37.91 12.23
N ILE A 45 33.78 37.48 12.30
CA ILE A 45 34.74 37.59 11.20
C ILE A 45 35.10 36.18 10.78
N ASP A 46 34.79 35.85 9.53
CA ASP A 46 35.17 34.59 8.92
C ASP A 46 36.67 34.60 8.61
N LEU A 47 37.38 33.61 9.14
CA LEU A 47 38.81 33.39 8.92
C LEU A 47 39.07 32.30 7.85
N GLY A 48 38.01 31.71 7.31
CA GLY A 48 38.05 30.57 6.40
C GLY A 48 38.24 29.24 7.13
N ASN A 49 37.98 28.13 6.43
CA ASN A 49 38.15 26.76 6.93
C ASN A 49 37.42 26.48 8.26
N GLY A 50 36.19 26.98 8.43
CA GLY A 50 35.41 26.77 9.65
C GLY A 50 35.88 27.54 10.87
N GLN A 51 36.75 28.54 10.71
CA GLN A 51 37.30 29.33 11.81
C GLN A 51 36.73 30.75 11.82
N ILE A 52 36.49 31.27 13.02
CA ILE A 52 35.96 32.63 13.23
C ILE A 52 36.74 33.38 14.31
N ALA A 53 36.65 34.70 14.26
CA ALA A 53 36.97 35.59 15.36
C ALA A 53 35.75 36.43 15.73
N PHE A 54 35.57 36.68 17.03
CA PHE A 54 34.56 37.60 17.54
C PHE A 54 35.20 38.93 17.89
N LYS A 55 34.58 40.03 17.44
CA LYS A 55 34.99 41.39 17.72
C LYS A 55 33.87 42.14 18.45
N THR A 56 34.24 42.92 19.45
CA THR A 56 33.36 43.89 20.09
C THR A 56 34.03 45.25 20.17
N THR A 57 33.26 46.32 20.02
CA THR A 57 33.77 47.69 20.16
C THR A 57 33.40 48.18 21.55
N VAL A 58 34.41 48.50 22.35
CA VAL A 58 34.22 48.98 23.73
C VAL A 58 34.69 50.41 23.84
N THR A 59 34.02 51.21 24.68
CA THR A 59 34.45 52.59 24.94
C THR A 59 35.28 52.64 26.20
N HIS A 60 36.56 52.95 26.07
CA HIS A 60 37.48 53.16 27.19
C HIS A 60 38.07 54.58 27.12
N LYS A 61 38.00 55.34 28.23
CA LYS A 61 38.44 56.76 28.30
C LYS A 61 37.92 57.61 27.13
N SER A 62 36.64 57.44 26.79
CA SER A 62 35.95 58.14 25.70
C SER A 62 36.50 57.85 24.28
N LYS A 63 37.28 56.78 24.09
CA LYS A 63 37.70 56.29 22.78
C LYS A 63 37.08 54.91 22.49
N PRO A 64 36.45 54.72 21.32
CA PRO A 64 36.03 53.41 20.88
C PRO A 64 37.26 52.59 20.47
N THR A 65 37.38 51.39 21.02
CA THR A 65 38.44 50.44 20.72
C THR A 65 37.81 49.10 20.33
N ASP A 66 38.21 48.59 19.16
CA ASP A 66 37.84 47.25 18.72
C ASP A 66 38.72 46.21 19.42
N LEU A 67 38.08 45.25 20.10
CA LEU A 67 38.74 44.18 20.83
C LEU A 67 38.20 42.82 20.41
N TYR A 68 39.06 41.83 20.44
CA TYR A 68 38.76 40.47 20.00
C TYR A 68 38.67 39.51 21.17
N TRP A 69 37.79 38.50 21.05
CA TRP A 69 37.74 37.40 22.02
C TRP A 69 39.06 36.65 22.04
N ASN A 70 39.52 36.27 23.23
CA ASN A 70 40.79 35.58 23.43
C ASN A 70 40.56 34.23 24.11
N SER A 71 41.13 33.16 23.56
CA SER A 71 41.13 31.83 24.17
C SER A 71 42.04 31.71 25.39
N HIS A 72 42.89 32.71 25.66
CA HIS A 72 43.82 32.75 26.79
C HIS A 72 43.12 33.28 28.06
N PHE A 73 42.62 32.37 28.90
CA PHE A 73 42.20 32.66 30.28
C PHE A 73 43.42 32.52 31.20
N ALA A 74 43.64 33.44 32.15
CA ALA A 74 44.92 33.55 32.85
C ALA A 74 45.32 32.28 33.62
N THR A 75 46.47 31.69 33.30
CA THR A 75 47.13 30.68 34.13
C THR A 75 48.17 31.37 35.01
N GLN A 76 47.89 31.50 36.31
CA GLN A 76 48.80 31.20 37.42
C GLN A 76 48.30 31.81 38.74
N ASN A 77 48.07 30.90 39.69
CA ASN A 77 48.02 31.07 41.14
C ASN A 77 46.88 31.92 41.75
N THR A 78 46.13 31.26 42.64
CA THR A 78 44.91 31.69 43.37
C THR A 78 43.60 31.56 42.58
N ALA A 79 42.60 30.97 43.24
CA ALA A 79 41.29 30.55 42.72
C ALA A 79 40.38 31.70 42.23
N ARG A 80 40.86 32.62 41.38
CA ARG A 80 40.25 33.95 41.16
C ARG A 80 40.29 34.51 39.73
N ASN A 81 40.62 33.79 38.64
CA ASN A 81 40.83 34.43 37.33
C ASN A 81 40.33 33.66 36.08
N GLU A 82 39.19 33.00 36.17
CA GLU A 82 38.71 32.11 35.11
C GLU A 82 37.55 32.77 34.31
N GLY A 83 37.88 33.70 33.41
CA GLY A 83 36.88 34.38 32.57
C GLY A 83 37.46 34.95 31.29
N MET A 84 36.67 35.02 30.21
CA MET A 84 37.06 35.63 28.93
C MET A 84 37.22 37.15 29.05
N LYS A 85 38.47 37.61 29.06
CA LYS A 85 38.83 39.02 29.16
C LYS A 85 38.96 39.63 27.77
N LEU A 86 38.27 40.75 27.55
CA LEU A 86 38.40 41.55 26.32
C LEU A 86 39.39 42.69 26.52
N TRP A 87 39.46 43.26 27.73
CA TRP A 87 40.35 44.37 28.06
C TRP A 87 41.01 44.20 29.45
N ASP A 88 42.30 43.82 29.45
CA ASP A 88 43.26 43.76 30.57
C ASP A 88 44.68 43.87 29.96
N MET A 89 45.63 44.56 30.61
CA MET A 89 46.94 44.91 30.01
C MET A 89 47.77 43.70 29.58
N ASP A 90 47.48 42.52 30.14
CA ASP A 90 48.20 41.27 29.86
C ASP A 90 47.45 40.32 28.91
N TYR A 91 46.16 40.54 28.61
CA TYR A 91 45.30 39.53 27.96
C TYR A 91 44.41 40.04 26.81
N ALA A 92 44.30 41.35 26.60
CA ALA A 92 43.53 41.94 25.51
C ALA A 92 44.24 41.85 24.16
N SER A 93 43.48 41.75 23.06
CA SER A 93 44.02 41.92 21.72
C SER A 93 43.13 42.83 20.87
N ASP A 94 43.78 43.78 20.19
CA ASP A 94 43.21 44.67 19.17
C ASP A 94 43.46 44.15 17.74
N ARG A 95 44.00 42.93 17.62
CA ARG A 95 44.28 42.25 16.35
C ARG A 95 43.90 40.76 16.42
N ILE A 96 43.61 40.17 15.26
CA ILE A 96 43.33 38.74 15.14
C ILE A 96 44.66 37.98 15.05
N GLY A 97 45.03 37.28 16.12
CA GLY A 97 46.13 36.31 16.15
C GLY A 97 45.60 34.87 16.26
N ARG A 98 46.51 33.91 16.53
CA ARG A 98 46.14 32.49 16.68
C ARG A 98 45.17 32.25 17.83
N GLU A 99 45.29 33.00 18.93
CA GLU A 99 44.45 32.86 20.14
C GLU A 99 43.07 33.57 20.01
N GLN A 100 42.86 34.33 18.94
CA GLN A 100 41.56 34.96 18.61
C GLN A 100 40.73 34.11 17.65
N SER A 101 41.27 32.96 17.20
CA SER A 101 40.62 32.04 16.30
C SER A 101 39.91 30.91 17.06
N PHE A 102 38.65 30.69 16.71
CA PHE A 102 37.83 29.61 17.22
C PHE A 102 37.29 28.80 16.04
N ALA A 103 37.44 27.47 16.07
CA ALA A 103 36.69 26.61 15.16
C ALA A 103 35.21 26.62 15.56
N LEU A 104 34.37 26.87 14.57
CA LEU A 104 32.93 26.85 14.69
C LEU A 104 32.41 25.48 14.27
N ILE A 105 31.64 24.83 15.13
CA ILE A 105 31.04 23.53 14.86
C ILE A 105 29.53 23.71 14.92
N ASN A 106 28.84 23.39 13.82
CA ASN A 106 27.38 23.37 13.80
C ASN A 106 26.88 22.17 14.62
N LEU A 107 26.06 22.42 15.64
CA LEU A 107 25.43 21.40 16.47
C LEU A 107 23.95 21.17 16.13
N GLY A 108 23.42 21.90 15.14
CA GLY A 108 22.02 21.84 14.73
C GLY A 108 21.12 22.88 15.43
N HIS A 109 19.97 23.17 14.80
CA HIS A 109 18.95 24.11 15.30
C HIS A 109 19.49 25.51 15.64
N GLY A 110 20.47 26.00 14.87
CA GLY A 110 21.13 27.28 15.12
C GLY A 110 22.05 27.30 16.34
N ASN A 111 22.38 26.14 16.90
CA ASN A 111 23.36 26.02 17.98
C ASN A 111 24.73 25.69 17.42
N VAL A 112 25.75 26.25 18.07
CA VAL A 112 27.14 26.05 17.69
C VAL A 112 28.00 25.74 18.91
N ALA A 113 29.13 25.07 18.69
CA ALA A 113 30.23 25.00 19.65
C ALA A 113 31.43 25.79 19.12
N LEU A 114 32.15 26.43 20.04
CA LEU A 114 33.35 27.20 19.74
C LEU A 114 34.55 26.49 20.36
N ARG A 115 35.46 25.97 19.53
CA ARG A 115 36.68 25.32 19.99
C ARG A 115 37.88 26.23 19.79
N ALA A 116 38.63 26.49 20.85
CA ALA A 116 39.83 27.33 20.77
C ALA A 116 40.89 26.69 19.86
N MET A 117 41.46 27.47 18.93
CA MET A 117 42.45 26.98 17.97
C MET A 117 43.89 27.09 18.46
N ALA A 118 44.15 27.92 19.47
CA ALA A 118 45.47 28.10 20.07
C ALA A 118 45.36 28.58 21.52
N GLY A 119 46.52 28.81 22.16
CA GLY A 119 46.63 29.24 23.55
C GLY A 119 46.55 28.07 24.55
N ALA A 120 46.49 28.40 25.84
CA ALA A 120 46.50 27.41 26.93
C ALA A 120 45.34 26.41 26.88
N TYR A 121 44.25 26.75 26.18
CA TYR A 121 43.03 25.94 26.06
C TYR A 121 42.81 25.43 24.63
N ALA A 122 43.84 25.39 23.79
CA ALA A 122 43.73 24.86 22.44
C ALA A 122 43.08 23.45 22.44
N GLY A 123 42.08 23.26 21.59
CA GLY A 123 41.30 22.03 21.51
C GLY A 123 40.14 21.93 22.50
N GLN A 124 40.05 22.81 23.51
CA GLN A 124 38.90 22.90 24.42
C GLN A 124 37.81 23.81 23.86
N TYR A 125 36.59 23.63 24.35
CA TYR A 125 35.40 24.38 23.96
C TYR A 125 35.14 25.54 24.90
N LEU A 126 34.51 26.59 24.39
CA LEU A 126 33.96 27.67 25.20
C LEU A 126 32.72 27.15 25.95
N GLY A 127 32.68 27.31 27.27
CA GLY A 127 31.60 26.88 28.14
C GLY A 127 31.18 27.94 29.16
N GLY A 128 30.18 27.61 29.99
CA GLY A 128 29.64 28.49 31.03
C GLY A 128 29.55 27.82 32.39
N MET A 129 29.76 28.59 33.46
CA MET A 129 29.51 28.15 34.84
C MET A 129 28.64 29.15 35.61
N ASN A 130 27.76 28.63 36.46
CA ASN A 130 26.92 29.41 37.39
C ASN A 130 27.74 29.66 38.67
N GLY A 131 27.67 30.87 39.22
CA GLY A 131 28.38 31.20 40.47
C GLY A 131 29.91 31.35 40.33
N GLY A 132 30.39 31.70 39.13
CA GLY A 132 31.80 32.05 38.88
C GLY A 132 32.30 33.24 39.72
N TRP A 133 33.55 33.68 39.55
CA TRP A 133 34.12 34.75 40.39
C TRP A 133 33.55 36.17 40.12
N TYR A 134 32.84 36.39 39.00
CA TYR A 134 32.37 37.72 38.58
C TYR A 134 30.86 38.08 38.65
N PRO A 135 29.89 37.42 39.33
CA PRO A 135 28.49 37.46 38.91
C PRO A 135 27.48 37.97 39.97
N GLN A 136 27.91 38.55 41.10
CA GLN A 136 26.95 39.12 42.08
C GLN A 136 27.40 40.42 42.75
N GLN A 137 28.68 40.58 43.11
CA GLN A 137 29.15 41.77 43.83
C GLN A 137 29.35 43.01 42.93
N PHE A 138 29.30 42.85 41.60
CA PHE A 138 29.57 43.92 40.62
C PHE A 138 28.39 44.21 39.69
N GLY A 139 27.19 43.66 39.95
CA GLY A 139 26.00 43.87 39.11
C GLY A 139 26.09 43.25 37.71
N LEU A 140 27.03 42.31 37.52
CA LEU A 140 27.22 41.49 36.33
C LEU A 140 26.42 40.20 36.51
N GLY A 141 25.78 39.67 35.46
CA GLY A 141 24.82 38.56 35.57
C GLY A 141 25.40 37.23 36.07
N SER A 142 24.60 36.17 36.11
CA SER A 142 24.80 34.98 36.95
C SER A 142 25.96 34.01 36.62
N GLY A 143 26.90 34.31 35.71
CA GLY A 143 27.98 33.34 35.38
C GLY A 143 29.22 33.85 34.62
N SER A 144 30.24 32.98 34.51
CA SER A 144 31.51 33.22 33.80
C SER A 144 31.66 32.31 32.57
N VAL A 145 32.39 32.79 31.56
CA VAL A 145 32.80 32.01 30.39
C VAL A 145 34.11 31.27 30.68
N LEU A 146 34.13 29.95 30.49
CA LEU A 146 35.24 29.05 30.81
C LEU A 146 35.64 28.15 29.64
N SER A 147 36.73 27.40 29.79
CA SER A 147 37.01 26.26 28.93
C SER A 147 36.25 25.01 29.38
N SER A 148 35.90 24.15 28.43
CA SER A 148 35.22 22.86 28.63
C SER A 148 35.87 21.80 27.76
N ALA A 149 36.05 20.59 28.31
CA ALA A 149 36.55 19.45 27.53
C ALA A 149 35.52 18.96 26.49
N ASN A 150 34.23 19.14 26.77
CA ASN A 150 33.14 18.71 25.90
C ASN A 150 32.50 19.89 25.15
N PRO A 151 31.95 19.67 23.94
CA PRO A 151 31.20 20.70 23.23
C PRO A 151 30.08 21.27 24.11
N VAL A 152 30.03 22.60 24.22
CA VAL A 152 28.93 23.31 24.87
C VAL A 152 28.09 23.95 23.79
N SER A 153 26.78 23.79 23.89
CA SER A 153 25.82 24.37 22.96
C SER A 153 25.66 25.87 23.24
N LEU A 154 26.09 26.70 22.29
CA LEU A 154 25.80 28.13 22.25
C LEU A 154 24.71 28.37 21.21
N THR A 155 23.56 28.86 21.64
CA THR A 155 22.48 29.25 20.73
C THR A 155 22.83 30.57 20.06
N VAL A 156 22.82 30.59 18.73
CA VAL A 156 23.04 31.79 17.93
C VAL A 156 21.71 32.51 17.73
N HIS A 157 21.61 33.72 18.26
CA HIS A 157 20.55 34.67 17.99
C HIS A 157 21.01 35.60 16.87
N GLY A 158 20.65 35.27 15.64
CA GLY A 158 21.08 35.98 14.44
C GLY A 158 20.80 35.19 13.17
N ASP A 159 21.34 35.66 12.05
CA ASP A 159 21.19 35.00 10.75
C ASP A 159 21.94 33.66 10.70
N GLN A 160 21.20 32.54 10.58
CA GLN A 160 21.77 31.20 10.51
C GLN A 160 22.51 30.91 9.20
N LEU A 161 22.29 31.69 8.12
CA LEU A 161 23.03 31.54 6.85
C LEU A 161 24.54 31.66 7.07
N SER A 162 24.95 32.52 8.00
CA SER A 162 26.37 32.69 8.34
C SER A 162 27.01 31.43 8.94
N ILE A 163 26.25 30.60 9.67
CA ILE A 163 26.73 29.31 10.18
C ILE A 163 27.07 28.39 9.00
N LEU A 164 26.20 28.31 7.98
CA LEU A 164 26.45 27.56 6.75
C LEU A 164 27.69 28.08 6.01
N LEU A 165 27.80 29.41 5.82
CA LEU A 165 28.92 30.01 5.09
C LEU A 165 30.28 29.72 5.75
N ILE A 166 30.33 29.71 7.08
CA ILE A 166 31.55 29.45 7.85
C ILE A 166 31.87 27.95 7.88
N THR A 167 30.89 27.12 8.22
CA THR A 167 31.10 25.70 8.55
C THR A 167 30.95 24.75 7.37
N ARG A 168 30.34 25.21 6.27
CA ARG A 168 29.81 24.36 5.18
C ARG A 168 28.83 23.29 5.68
N SER A 169 28.15 23.53 6.79
CA SER A 169 27.11 22.64 7.35
C SER A 169 25.83 23.43 7.58
N GLY A 170 24.80 23.05 6.83
CA GLY A 170 23.41 23.48 7.02
C GLY A 170 22.62 22.59 7.97
N PHE A 171 23.25 21.60 8.61
CA PHE A 171 22.59 20.63 9.51
C PHE A 171 21.59 21.31 10.44
N GLN A 172 20.31 20.95 10.30
CA GLN A 172 19.18 21.46 11.08
C GLN A 172 19.06 23.00 11.16
N LEU A 173 19.63 23.73 10.21
CA LEU A 173 19.47 25.19 10.12
C LEU A 173 18.14 25.56 9.48
N ASN A 174 17.57 26.68 9.92
CA ASN A 174 16.48 27.35 9.23
C ASN A 174 17.05 28.34 8.22
N LEU A 175 16.93 27.97 6.95
CA LEU A 175 17.32 28.73 5.76
C LEU A 175 16.09 29.02 4.89
N SER A 176 14.88 28.97 5.45
CA SER A 176 13.63 29.25 4.74
C SER A 176 13.65 30.65 4.12
N HIS A 177 13.11 30.74 2.90
CA HIS A 177 13.03 31.96 2.09
C HIS A 177 14.37 32.65 1.80
N ARG A 178 15.50 31.97 2.02
CA ARG A 178 16.82 32.53 1.74
C ARG A 178 17.16 32.45 0.26
N ASP A 179 17.89 33.47 -0.18
CA ASP A 179 18.61 33.45 -1.44
C ASP A 179 19.99 32.84 -1.21
N LEU A 180 20.25 31.69 -1.85
CA LEU A 180 21.54 31.00 -1.77
C LEU A 180 22.38 31.22 -3.04
N GLN A 181 22.07 32.26 -3.83
CA GLN A 181 22.79 32.58 -5.06
C GLN A 181 24.30 32.69 -4.83
N GLY A 182 25.06 31.95 -5.63
CA GLY A 182 26.53 31.95 -5.64
C GLY A 182 27.19 31.14 -4.52
N ILE A 183 26.42 30.54 -3.60
CA ILE A 183 26.97 29.70 -2.53
C ILE A 183 27.33 28.32 -3.09
N ASP A 184 28.56 27.86 -2.84
CA ASP A 184 28.99 26.50 -3.15
C ASP A 184 28.67 25.56 -1.99
N LEU A 185 27.70 24.68 -2.19
CA LEU A 185 27.26 23.65 -1.25
C LEU A 185 27.92 22.29 -1.51
N SER A 186 28.93 22.21 -2.38
CA SER A 186 29.55 20.92 -2.73
C SER A 186 30.16 20.27 -1.48
N GLY A 187 29.75 19.03 -1.20
CA GLY A 187 30.10 18.27 0.00
C GLY A 187 29.52 18.80 1.31
N ALA A 188 28.56 19.73 1.27
CA ALA A 188 27.95 20.29 2.48
C ALA A 188 27.03 19.27 3.17
N ASP A 189 27.05 19.27 4.51
CA ASP A 189 26.06 18.56 5.32
C ASP A 189 24.82 19.45 5.48
N MET A 190 23.76 19.14 4.74
CA MET A 190 22.49 19.88 4.70
C MET A 190 21.35 19.04 5.30
N LYS A 191 21.67 18.01 6.10
CA LYS A 191 20.65 17.11 6.65
C LYS A 191 19.67 17.86 7.54
N GLU A 192 18.39 17.51 7.42
CA GLU A 192 17.30 18.04 8.26
C GLU A 192 17.18 19.58 8.26
N CYS A 193 17.78 20.27 7.29
CA CYS A 193 17.65 21.73 7.19
C CYS A 193 16.28 22.13 6.64
N ASP A 194 15.83 23.33 6.99
CA ASP A 194 14.62 23.93 6.43
C ASP A 194 15.01 24.93 5.34
N LEU A 195 14.66 24.61 4.10
CA LEU A 195 14.85 25.40 2.89
C LEU A 195 13.50 25.78 2.26
N SER A 196 12.43 25.79 3.05
CA SER A 196 11.09 26.10 2.55
C SER A 196 11.08 27.47 1.86
N GLY A 197 10.64 27.52 0.61
CA GLY A 197 10.61 28.72 -0.23
C GLY A 197 11.98 29.34 -0.55
N ALA A 198 13.09 28.66 -0.26
CA ALA A 198 14.43 29.14 -0.60
C ALA A 198 14.68 29.07 -2.11
N ASP A 199 15.57 29.94 -2.60
CA ASP A 199 16.00 29.94 -4.01
C ASP A 199 17.34 29.23 -4.15
N LEU A 200 17.32 28.01 -4.69
CA LEU A 200 18.51 27.21 -4.99
C LEU A 200 18.86 27.20 -6.48
N SER A 201 18.08 27.90 -7.33
CA SER A 201 18.29 27.91 -8.78
C SER A 201 19.68 28.43 -9.17
N ARG A 202 20.31 29.24 -8.30
CA ARG A 202 21.60 29.91 -8.55
C ARG A 202 22.74 29.60 -7.59
N VAL A 203 22.69 28.50 -6.83
CA VAL A 203 23.86 28.03 -6.04
C VAL A 203 25.08 27.75 -6.94
N ALA A 204 26.30 27.95 -6.48
CA ALA A 204 27.48 27.71 -7.32
C ALA A 204 27.71 26.21 -7.62
N GLY A 205 27.29 25.33 -6.72
CA GLY A 205 27.41 23.87 -6.83
C GLY A 205 26.84 23.18 -5.60
N TRP A 206 26.59 21.88 -5.69
CA TRP A 206 26.14 21.05 -4.56
C TRP A 206 26.57 19.59 -4.70
N ASP A 207 27.58 19.33 -5.53
CA ASP A 207 28.02 17.95 -5.81
C ASP A 207 28.38 17.25 -4.50
N LYS A 208 27.86 16.05 -4.29
CA LYS A 208 28.07 15.24 -3.07
C LYS A 208 27.56 15.87 -1.77
N ALA A 209 26.70 16.88 -1.84
CA ALA A 209 25.99 17.37 -0.66
C ALA A 209 24.99 16.32 -0.15
N ASP A 210 24.66 16.40 1.14
CA ASP A 210 23.67 15.54 1.78
C ASP A 210 22.49 16.37 2.28
N PHE A 211 21.38 16.31 1.56
CA PHE A 211 20.10 16.95 1.90
C PHE A 211 19.10 15.94 2.47
N SER A 212 19.55 14.79 2.97
CA SER A 212 18.62 13.81 3.50
C SER A 212 17.78 14.40 4.64
N TYR A 213 16.48 14.11 4.62
CA TYR A 213 15.49 14.67 5.55
C TYR A 213 15.32 16.20 5.52
N ALA A 214 15.91 16.92 4.57
CA ALA A 214 15.71 18.36 4.43
C ALA A 214 14.27 18.70 3.97
N THR A 215 13.78 19.87 4.38
CA THR A 215 12.48 20.40 3.93
C THR A 215 12.70 21.43 2.82
N LEU A 216 12.26 21.14 1.61
CA LEU A 216 12.38 21.96 0.40
C LEU A 216 11.02 22.33 -0.18
N ARG A 217 10.00 22.48 0.68
CA ARG A 217 8.65 22.84 0.26
C ARG A 217 8.65 24.18 -0.44
N GLU A 218 8.05 24.25 -1.62
CA GLU A 218 8.01 25.48 -2.45
C GLU A 218 9.41 26.05 -2.82
N ALA A 219 10.49 25.29 -2.63
CA ALA A 219 11.84 25.73 -2.98
C ALA A 219 12.00 25.78 -4.52
N LYS A 220 12.83 26.70 -5.00
CA LYS A 220 13.10 26.87 -6.44
C LYS A 220 14.38 26.13 -6.84
N LEU A 221 14.24 25.18 -7.75
CA LEU A 221 15.34 24.33 -8.24
C LEU A 221 15.48 24.37 -9.77
N ASP A 222 14.84 25.34 -10.43
CA ASP A 222 14.79 25.43 -11.89
C ASP A 222 16.18 25.38 -12.56
N GLY A 223 16.31 24.54 -13.58
CA GLY A 223 17.51 24.41 -14.40
C GLY A 223 18.64 23.60 -13.77
N ARG A 224 18.37 22.89 -12.65
CA ARG A 224 19.40 22.15 -11.91
C ARG A 224 19.43 20.66 -12.24
N SER A 225 20.62 20.09 -12.09
CA SER A 225 20.81 18.64 -11.98
C SER A 225 20.85 18.24 -10.51
N LEU A 226 20.05 17.23 -10.14
CA LEU A 226 20.03 16.63 -8.81
C LEU A 226 20.94 15.38 -8.71
N ALA A 227 21.62 15.00 -9.80
CA ALA A 227 22.50 13.83 -9.83
C ALA A 227 23.67 13.96 -8.84
N GLY A 228 24.05 12.84 -8.20
CA GLY A 228 25.22 12.80 -7.30
C GLY A 228 25.04 13.52 -5.96
N VAL A 229 23.79 13.79 -5.57
CA VAL A 229 23.39 14.43 -4.31
C VAL A 229 22.40 13.50 -3.60
N ASN A 230 22.55 13.36 -2.28
CA ASN A 230 21.64 12.56 -1.48
C ASN A 230 20.42 13.39 -1.09
N TRP A 231 19.25 13.06 -1.64
CA TRP A 231 17.96 13.68 -1.34
C TRP A 231 17.01 12.72 -0.62
N SER A 232 17.53 11.65 -0.04
CA SER A 232 16.71 10.61 0.58
C SER A 232 15.85 11.19 1.71
N ASN A 233 14.55 10.90 1.69
CA ASN A 233 13.55 11.40 2.63
C ASN A 233 13.37 12.94 2.65
N ALA A 234 13.89 13.67 1.66
CA ALA A 234 13.65 15.10 1.56
C ALA A 234 12.19 15.41 1.16
N ASP A 235 11.67 16.55 1.64
CA ASP A 235 10.29 16.99 1.37
C ASP A 235 10.24 18.15 0.37
N PHE A 236 9.90 17.86 -0.88
CA PHE A 236 9.71 18.81 -1.97
C PHE A 236 8.24 19.17 -2.21
N SER A 237 7.33 18.89 -1.27
CA SER A 237 5.89 19.06 -1.49
C SER A 237 5.53 20.48 -1.94
N GLY A 238 4.61 20.58 -2.91
CA GLY A 238 4.18 21.85 -3.49
C GLY A 238 5.23 22.59 -4.33
N SER A 239 6.41 21.99 -4.56
CA SER A 239 7.43 22.60 -5.42
C SER A 239 7.00 22.60 -6.89
N LYS A 240 7.60 23.51 -7.67
CA LYS A 240 7.40 23.61 -9.11
C LYS A 240 8.75 23.50 -9.79
N TRP A 241 8.91 22.49 -10.62
CA TRP A 241 10.14 22.26 -11.37
C TRP A 241 9.82 22.46 -12.84
N SER A 242 10.59 23.31 -13.49
CA SER A 242 10.57 23.41 -14.95
C SER A 242 11.14 22.15 -15.61
N ASP A 243 10.82 21.97 -16.89
CA ASP A 243 11.37 20.96 -17.79
C ASP A 243 12.90 21.02 -17.94
N SER A 244 13.50 22.15 -17.55
CA SER A 244 14.96 22.32 -17.49
C SER A 244 15.61 21.63 -16.28
N THR A 245 14.83 21.19 -15.30
CA THR A 245 15.32 20.46 -14.13
C THR A 245 15.49 18.98 -14.44
N SER A 246 16.63 18.41 -14.07
CA SER A 246 16.95 16.99 -14.26
C SER A 246 17.21 16.30 -12.92
N ALA A 247 16.44 15.25 -12.65
CA ALA A 247 16.65 14.28 -11.58
C ALA A 247 17.17 12.93 -12.12
N GLN A 248 17.78 12.93 -13.31
CA GLN A 248 18.41 11.75 -13.87
C GLN A 248 19.45 11.19 -12.88
N GLU A 249 19.37 9.90 -12.57
CA GLU A 249 20.28 9.20 -11.65
C GLU A 249 20.35 9.82 -10.23
N ALA A 250 19.34 10.60 -9.82
CA ALA A 250 19.28 11.19 -8.49
C ALA A 250 18.89 10.16 -7.41
N GLU A 251 19.43 10.34 -6.20
CA GLU A 251 19.11 9.52 -5.03
C GLU A 251 17.94 10.13 -4.24
N LEU A 252 16.72 9.63 -4.45
CA LEU A 252 15.46 10.22 -3.97
C LEU A 252 14.60 9.22 -3.16
N HIS A 253 15.23 8.19 -2.58
CA HIS A 253 14.53 7.16 -1.80
C HIS A 253 13.69 7.80 -0.69
N GLY A 254 12.41 7.46 -0.60
CA GLY A 254 11.50 7.98 0.43
C GLY A 254 11.20 9.48 0.35
N ALA A 255 11.65 10.19 -0.68
CA ALA A 255 11.37 11.62 -0.83
C ALA A 255 9.86 11.88 -1.03
N ARG A 256 9.42 13.11 -0.74
CA ARG A 256 8.02 13.53 -0.91
C ARG A 256 7.91 14.64 -1.95
N PHE A 257 7.02 14.46 -2.91
CA PHE A 257 6.69 15.39 -3.98
C PHE A 257 5.19 15.66 -4.05
N ASP A 258 4.46 15.46 -2.95
CA ASP A 258 3.02 15.61 -2.91
C ASP A 258 2.59 17.00 -3.39
N GLN A 259 1.55 17.05 -4.23
CA GLN A 259 0.99 18.28 -4.82
C GLN A 259 2.01 19.13 -5.62
N SER A 260 3.13 18.54 -6.04
CA SER A 260 4.16 19.26 -6.81
C SER A 260 3.81 19.28 -8.29
N ASP A 261 4.36 20.27 -9.00
CA ASP A 261 4.33 20.35 -10.45
C ASP A 261 5.69 19.94 -11.01
N LEU A 262 5.74 18.75 -11.58
CA LEU A 262 6.95 18.08 -12.07
C LEU A 262 6.80 17.75 -13.57
N SER A 263 5.98 18.52 -14.27
CA SER A 263 5.67 18.31 -15.68
C SER A 263 6.94 18.40 -16.53
N GLY A 264 7.21 17.38 -17.35
CA GLY A 264 8.38 17.34 -18.24
C GLY A 264 9.73 17.07 -17.56
N VAL A 265 9.77 16.84 -16.24
CA VAL A 265 11.02 16.56 -15.52
C VAL A 265 11.61 15.22 -15.94
N ASN A 266 12.94 15.18 -16.09
CA ASN A 266 13.69 13.95 -16.37
C ASN A 266 14.07 13.24 -15.06
N PHE A 267 13.43 12.11 -14.77
CA PHE A 267 13.72 11.17 -13.67
C PHE A 267 14.38 9.86 -14.16
N ARG A 268 14.96 9.86 -15.35
CA ARG A 268 15.54 8.65 -15.94
C ARG A 268 16.57 8.02 -14.99
N LYS A 269 16.44 6.71 -14.73
CA LYS A 269 17.30 5.94 -13.82
C LYS A 269 17.40 6.50 -12.39
N ALA A 270 16.49 7.37 -11.98
CA ALA A 270 16.46 7.87 -10.61
C ALA A 270 16.15 6.73 -9.63
N LEU A 271 16.70 6.84 -8.41
CA LEU A 271 16.42 5.91 -7.33
C LEU A 271 15.28 6.49 -6.49
N LEU A 272 14.06 6.00 -6.73
CA LEU A 272 12.80 6.58 -6.25
C LEU A 272 12.00 5.58 -5.40
N SER A 273 12.66 4.58 -4.80
CA SER A 273 11.95 3.59 -3.99
C SER A 273 11.23 4.26 -2.81
N GLY A 274 9.95 3.97 -2.61
CA GLY A 274 9.14 4.53 -1.52
C GLY A 274 8.83 6.03 -1.64
N VAL A 275 9.10 6.65 -2.80
CA VAL A 275 8.79 8.07 -3.03
C VAL A 275 7.27 8.32 -3.02
N SER A 276 6.85 9.49 -2.57
CA SER A 276 5.44 9.93 -2.61
C SER A 276 5.24 11.02 -3.66
N PHE A 277 4.32 10.81 -4.60
CA PHE A 277 3.90 11.74 -5.65
C PHE A 277 2.39 12.07 -5.53
N LYS A 278 1.82 12.08 -4.32
CA LYS A 278 0.36 12.18 -4.15
C LYS A 278 -0.20 13.47 -4.72
N GLY A 279 -1.11 13.34 -5.67
CA GLY A 279 -1.71 14.49 -6.37
C GLY A 279 -0.70 15.36 -7.13
N ALA A 280 0.51 14.85 -7.41
CA ALA A 280 1.49 15.58 -8.22
C ALA A 280 1.06 15.62 -9.70
N ARG A 281 1.51 16.65 -10.42
CA ARG A 281 1.39 16.74 -11.87
C ARG A 281 2.68 16.25 -12.52
N LEU A 282 2.64 15.09 -13.16
CA LEU A 282 3.79 14.41 -13.77
C LEU A 282 3.68 14.31 -15.29
N ASP A 283 2.83 15.15 -15.89
CA ASP A 283 2.57 15.13 -17.32
C ASP A 283 3.88 15.28 -18.11
N HIS A 284 4.10 14.40 -19.09
CA HIS A 284 5.32 14.37 -19.91
C HIS A 284 6.64 14.09 -19.16
N ALA A 285 6.61 13.75 -17.86
CA ALA A 285 7.82 13.37 -17.13
C ALA A 285 8.40 12.04 -17.65
N ASP A 286 9.72 11.87 -17.55
CA ASP A 286 10.43 10.66 -17.98
C ASP A 286 11.02 9.89 -16.78
N PHE A 287 10.40 8.78 -16.41
CA PHE A 287 10.85 7.83 -15.39
C PHE A 287 11.48 6.57 -16.00
N SER A 288 11.96 6.63 -17.25
CA SER A 288 12.53 5.46 -17.90
C SER A 288 13.67 4.85 -17.08
N ASP A 289 13.66 3.53 -16.93
CA ASP A 289 14.63 2.75 -16.15
C ASP A 289 14.76 3.15 -14.66
N ALA A 290 13.82 3.91 -14.09
CA ALA A 290 13.86 4.32 -12.68
C ALA A 290 13.44 3.20 -11.72
N ASP A 291 13.93 3.23 -10.48
CA ASP A 291 13.43 2.36 -9.41
C ASP A 291 12.27 3.03 -8.69
N LEU A 292 11.04 2.64 -9.00
CA LEU A 292 9.79 3.15 -8.43
C LEU A 292 9.13 2.13 -7.48
N SER A 293 9.92 1.20 -6.93
CA SER A 293 9.40 0.19 -6.02
C SER A 293 8.78 0.84 -4.78
N GLY A 294 7.53 0.49 -4.46
CA GLY A 294 6.78 1.08 -3.35
C GLY A 294 6.43 2.56 -3.52
N ALA A 295 6.61 3.15 -4.70
CA ALA A 295 6.24 4.54 -4.96
C ALA A 295 4.72 4.76 -4.89
N ASP A 296 4.29 5.94 -4.46
CA ASP A 296 2.88 6.29 -4.31
C ASP A 296 2.48 7.40 -5.29
N PHE A 297 1.75 7.04 -6.35
CA PHE A 297 1.20 7.96 -7.35
C PHE A 297 -0.27 8.32 -7.09
N THR A 298 -0.79 8.12 -5.87
CA THR A 298 -2.23 8.28 -5.62
C THR A 298 -2.74 9.65 -6.06
N GLY A 299 -3.71 9.67 -6.99
CA GLY A 299 -4.31 10.88 -7.54
C GLY A 299 -3.39 11.74 -8.41
N ALA A 300 -2.20 11.25 -8.78
CA ALA A 300 -1.28 11.98 -9.65
C ALA A 300 -1.77 12.01 -11.11
N SER A 301 -1.42 13.08 -11.82
CA SER A 301 -1.61 13.16 -13.28
C SER A 301 -0.41 12.57 -14.00
N LEU A 302 -0.64 11.53 -14.82
CA LEU A 302 0.39 10.75 -15.54
C LEU A 302 0.25 10.86 -17.07
N VAL A 303 -0.25 12.01 -17.57
CA VAL A 303 -0.54 12.18 -18.99
C VAL A 303 0.75 12.21 -19.79
N LYS A 304 0.92 11.25 -20.72
CA LYS A 304 2.13 11.11 -21.55
C LYS A 304 3.43 10.96 -20.73
N THR A 305 3.32 10.50 -19.49
CA THR A 305 4.46 10.15 -18.66
C THR A 305 5.09 8.86 -19.16
N ASN A 306 6.41 8.80 -19.20
CA ASN A 306 7.15 7.60 -19.61
C ASN A 306 7.60 6.79 -18.38
N LEU A 307 7.10 5.57 -18.22
CA LEU A 307 7.48 4.58 -17.20
C LEU A 307 8.24 3.39 -17.82
N SER A 308 8.78 3.52 -19.04
CA SER A 308 9.43 2.42 -19.75
C SER A 308 10.60 1.83 -18.97
N GLY A 309 10.56 0.53 -18.70
CA GLY A 309 11.65 -0.16 -17.99
C GLY A 309 11.71 0.11 -16.47
N ALA A 310 10.81 0.93 -15.94
CA ALA A 310 10.79 1.23 -14.51
C ALA A 310 10.41 0.00 -13.66
N ASN A 311 10.97 -0.08 -12.45
CA ASN A 311 10.58 -1.09 -11.46
C ASN A 311 9.31 -0.64 -10.72
N LEU A 312 8.17 -1.30 -10.95
CA LEU A 312 6.84 -0.91 -10.44
C LEU A 312 6.29 -1.88 -9.39
N GLN A 313 7.17 -2.57 -8.66
CA GLN A 313 6.77 -3.49 -7.61
C GLN A 313 6.23 -2.74 -6.39
N GLY A 314 5.00 -3.04 -5.98
CA GLY A 314 4.36 -2.43 -4.80
C GLY A 314 3.98 -0.96 -5.02
N THR A 315 4.02 -0.48 -6.25
CA THR A 315 3.62 0.90 -6.58
C THR A 315 2.11 1.07 -6.42
N HIS A 316 1.69 2.23 -5.93
CA HIS A 316 0.27 2.59 -5.81
C HIS A 316 -0.13 3.56 -6.94
N PHE A 317 -1.07 3.14 -7.79
CA PHE A 317 -1.64 3.95 -8.88
C PHE A 317 -3.10 4.36 -8.60
N ASP A 318 -3.49 4.39 -7.32
CA ASP A 318 -4.87 4.62 -6.94
C ASP A 318 -5.36 5.99 -7.42
N HIS A 319 -6.60 6.08 -7.91
CA HIS A 319 -7.20 7.31 -8.43
C HIS A 319 -6.44 7.97 -9.60
N THR A 320 -5.63 7.22 -10.35
CA THR A 320 -4.92 7.73 -11.54
C THR A 320 -5.61 7.35 -12.86
N ASP A 321 -5.34 8.10 -13.93
CA ASP A 321 -5.67 7.71 -15.30
C ASP A 321 -4.40 7.32 -16.06
N LEU A 322 -4.25 6.03 -16.35
CA LEU A 322 -3.10 5.46 -17.04
C LEU A 322 -3.31 5.33 -18.56
N GLY A 323 -4.41 5.87 -19.10
CA GLY A 323 -4.78 5.71 -20.51
C GLY A 323 -3.80 6.32 -21.52
N GLN A 324 -2.98 7.28 -21.07
CA GLN A 324 -1.95 7.93 -21.91
C GLN A 324 -0.54 7.77 -21.35
N THR A 325 -0.35 6.90 -20.35
CA THR A 325 0.96 6.64 -19.77
C THR A 325 1.70 5.61 -20.63
N ASP A 326 2.96 5.90 -20.95
CA ASP A 326 3.80 5.00 -21.73
C ASP A 326 4.55 4.05 -20.80
N PHE A 327 4.27 2.74 -20.90
CA PHE A 327 5.00 1.71 -20.16
C PHE A 327 6.13 1.08 -20.99
N GLY A 328 6.22 1.39 -22.28
CA GLY A 328 7.12 0.79 -23.26
C GLY A 328 6.90 -0.72 -23.42
N THR A 329 7.45 -1.50 -22.50
CA THR A 329 7.30 -2.95 -22.40
C THR A 329 6.37 -3.33 -21.26
N GLN A 330 6.01 -4.61 -21.16
CA GLN A 330 5.19 -5.11 -20.05
C GLN A 330 5.83 -4.78 -18.69
N PRO A 331 5.17 -3.97 -17.83
CA PRO A 331 5.74 -3.59 -16.54
C PRO A 331 5.81 -4.77 -15.57
N ARG A 332 6.78 -4.71 -14.65
CA ARG A 332 6.93 -5.68 -13.56
C ARG A 332 6.17 -5.21 -12.32
N PHE A 333 5.00 -5.78 -12.10
CA PHE A 333 4.21 -5.61 -10.88
C PHE A 333 4.51 -6.68 -9.83
N THR A 334 4.14 -6.42 -8.58
CA THR A 334 4.23 -7.42 -7.51
C THR A 334 3.22 -8.54 -7.73
N ARG A 335 3.64 -9.78 -7.44
CA ARG A 335 2.84 -11.02 -7.55
C ARG A 335 2.68 -11.73 -6.21
N ALA A 336 2.54 -10.96 -5.13
CA ALA A 336 2.38 -11.44 -3.76
C ALA A 336 1.36 -10.60 -3.00
N SER A 337 0.66 -11.20 -2.04
CA SER A 337 -0.40 -10.55 -1.27
C SER A 337 0.10 -9.51 -0.27
N SER A 338 1.37 -9.59 0.17
CA SER A 338 1.94 -8.72 1.21
C SER A 338 2.30 -7.31 0.74
N ASN A 339 2.44 -7.09 -0.57
CA ASN A 339 2.85 -5.81 -1.14
C ASN A 339 2.32 -5.62 -2.57
N ARG A 340 0.99 -5.61 -2.70
CA ARG A 340 0.32 -5.55 -4.00
C ARG A 340 0.67 -4.26 -4.74
N THR A 341 0.83 -4.34 -6.05
CA THR A 341 0.68 -3.14 -6.89
C THR A 341 -0.81 -2.82 -6.95
N THR A 342 -1.19 -1.58 -6.64
CA THR A 342 -2.59 -1.16 -6.49
C THR A 342 -3.03 -0.22 -7.62
N PHE A 343 -4.29 -0.35 -8.00
CA PHE A 343 -4.95 0.40 -9.08
C PHE A 343 -6.35 0.85 -8.62
N VAL A 344 -6.54 1.08 -7.33
CA VAL A 344 -7.87 1.32 -6.75
C VAL A 344 -8.50 2.55 -7.37
N GLN A 345 -9.70 2.41 -7.93
CA GLN A 345 -10.43 3.50 -8.60
C GLN A 345 -9.64 4.19 -9.73
N SER A 346 -8.66 3.50 -10.31
CA SER A 346 -7.88 4.01 -11.46
C SER A 346 -8.54 3.66 -12.80
N THR A 347 -8.11 4.30 -13.88
CA THR A 347 -8.32 3.80 -15.24
C THR A 347 -7.03 3.14 -15.73
N VAL A 348 -7.10 1.86 -16.14
CA VAL A 348 -5.94 1.06 -16.55
C VAL A 348 -6.19 0.36 -17.89
N PRO A 349 -5.33 0.52 -18.91
CA PRO A 349 -5.45 -0.24 -20.14
C PRO A 349 -5.14 -1.73 -19.96
N PHE A 350 -5.90 -2.62 -20.62
CA PHE A 350 -5.59 -4.05 -20.63
C PHE A 350 -4.16 -4.34 -21.10
N ALA A 351 -3.64 -3.55 -22.06
CA ALA A 351 -2.27 -3.69 -22.55
C ALA A 351 -1.20 -3.56 -21.44
N VAL A 352 -1.49 -2.82 -20.37
CA VAL A 352 -0.60 -2.65 -19.21
C VAL A 352 -0.68 -3.86 -18.28
N LEU A 353 -1.86 -4.44 -18.09
CA LEU A 353 -2.06 -5.61 -17.22
C LEU A 353 -1.65 -6.93 -17.90
N ALA A 354 -1.82 -6.99 -19.22
CA ALA A 354 -1.77 -8.19 -20.05
C ALA A 354 -2.58 -9.34 -19.43
N ARG A 355 -2.09 -10.59 -19.54
CA ARG A 355 -2.78 -11.80 -19.05
C ARG A 355 -2.36 -12.23 -17.64
N ASN A 356 -1.63 -11.40 -16.89
CA ASN A 356 -1.23 -11.72 -15.52
C ASN A 356 -1.66 -10.63 -14.55
N TRP A 357 -2.80 -10.88 -13.90
CA TRP A 357 -3.43 -10.04 -12.90
C TRP A 357 -3.21 -10.58 -11.48
N SER A 358 -2.46 -11.67 -11.34
CA SER A 358 -2.26 -12.31 -10.04
C SER A 358 -1.71 -11.31 -9.02
N TYR A 359 -2.38 -11.30 -7.86
CA TYR A 359 -2.13 -10.42 -6.72
C TYR A 359 -2.21 -8.90 -6.97
N LEU A 360 -2.75 -8.45 -8.10
CA LEU A 360 -3.06 -7.01 -8.26
C LEU A 360 -4.27 -6.63 -7.40
N ASP A 361 -4.28 -5.38 -6.93
CA ASP A 361 -5.49 -4.77 -6.43
C ASP A 361 -6.12 -3.89 -7.52
N LEU A 362 -7.20 -4.39 -8.11
CA LEU A 362 -7.97 -3.71 -9.15
C LEU A 362 -9.32 -3.23 -8.58
N THR A 363 -9.45 -3.06 -7.26
CA THR A 363 -10.71 -2.66 -6.63
C THR A 363 -11.26 -1.40 -7.28
N ASP A 364 -12.46 -1.52 -7.85
CA ASP A 364 -13.18 -0.45 -8.53
C ASP A 364 -12.41 0.24 -9.67
N ALA A 365 -11.38 -0.42 -10.22
CA ALA A 365 -10.65 0.06 -11.37
C ALA A 365 -11.48 -0.07 -12.68
N ARG A 366 -11.32 0.88 -13.59
CA ARG A 366 -11.85 0.81 -14.95
C ARG A 366 -10.79 0.23 -15.89
N ILE A 367 -10.96 -1.02 -16.29
CA ILE A 367 -10.06 -1.69 -17.24
C ILE A 367 -10.50 -1.40 -18.68
N LEU A 368 -9.64 -0.75 -19.46
CA LEU A 368 -9.93 -0.42 -20.87
C LEU A 368 -9.56 -1.57 -21.80
N ASP A 369 -10.28 -1.67 -22.93
CA ASP A 369 -9.92 -2.52 -24.08
C ASP A 369 -9.72 -4.01 -23.76
N ILE A 370 -10.51 -4.55 -22.82
CA ILE A 370 -10.48 -5.99 -22.50
C ILE A 370 -10.85 -6.82 -23.75
N PRO A 371 -9.94 -7.66 -24.27
CA PRO A 371 -10.17 -8.44 -25.48
C PRO A 371 -11.27 -9.49 -25.29
N ARG A 372 -11.81 -10.01 -26.41
CA ARG A 372 -12.77 -11.13 -26.37
C ARG A 372 -12.12 -12.42 -25.89
N ASP A 373 -10.87 -12.64 -26.27
CA ASP A 373 -10.09 -13.80 -25.86
C ASP A 373 -9.19 -13.48 -24.66
N LEU A 374 -9.45 -14.16 -23.56
CA LEU A 374 -8.74 -14.12 -22.29
C LEU A 374 -8.32 -15.54 -21.85
N SER A 375 -8.22 -16.49 -22.78
CA SER A 375 -7.76 -17.84 -22.45
C SER A 375 -6.42 -17.83 -21.70
N GLY A 376 -6.30 -18.63 -20.64
CA GLY A 376 -5.10 -18.71 -19.82
C GLY A 376 -4.82 -17.46 -18.97
N LEU A 377 -5.81 -16.59 -18.76
CA LEU A 377 -5.68 -15.45 -17.84
C LEU A 377 -5.27 -15.95 -16.44
N MET A 378 -4.16 -15.41 -15.91
CA MET A 378 -3.71 -15.65 -14.55
C MET A 378 -4.23 -14.53 -13.65
N ALA A 379 -5.11 -14.85 -12.72
CA ALA A 379 -5.79 -13.90 -11.84
C ALA A 379 -5.87 -14.44 -10.40
N ASP A 380 -4.87 -15.20 -9.97
CA ASP A 380 -4.86 -15.79 -8.63
C ASP A 380 -4.71 -14.70 -7.56
N GLY A 381 -5.56 -14.75 -6.54
CA GLY A 381 -5.57 -13.80 -5.44
C GLY A 381 -5.83 -12.35 -5.85
N VAL A 382 -6.25 -12.07 -7.10
CA VAL A 382 -6.55 -10.71 -7.55
C VAL A 382 -7.76 -10.15 -6.80
N LEU A 383 -7.79 -8.83 -6.60
CA LEU A 383 -8.98 -8.13 -6.14
C LEU A 383 -9.63 -7.45 -7.34
N LEU A 384 -10.64 -8.06 -7.97
CA LEU A 384 -11.27 -7.50 -9.17
C LEU A 384 -12.16 -6.28 -8.84
N PRO A 385 -12.44 -5.42 -9.85
CA PRO A 385 -13.52 -4.46 -9.77
C PRO A 385 -14.85 -5.17 -9.55
N ARG A 386 -15.67 -4.65 -8.63
CA ARG A 386 -17.02 -5.16 -8.40
C ARG A 386 -17.83 -5.01 -9.69
N GLY A 387 -18.55 -6.05 -10.09
CA GLY A 387 -19.44 -5.95 -11.26
C GLY A 387 -18.73 -5.94 -12.61
N LEU A 388 -17.42 -6.25 -12.66
CA LEU A 388 -16.64 -6.29 -13.89
C LEU A 388 -17.35 -7.15 -14.95
N ASP A 389 -17.46 -6.60 -16.16
CA ASP A 389 -18.17 -7.26 -17.26
C ASP A 389 -17.26 -8.09 -18.16
N LEU A 390 -17.30 -9.41 -17.95
CA LEU A 390 -16.62 -10.41 -18.78
C LEU A 390 -17.62 -11.28 -19.55
N SER A 391 -18.87 -10.82 -19.74
CA SER A 391 -19.90 -11.56 -20.46
C SER A 391 -19.46 -11.92 -21.88
N GLY A 392 -19.72 -13.16 -22.31
CA GLY A 392 -19.41 -13.64 -23.66
C GLY A 392 -17.92 -13.79 -23.98
N ARG A 393 -17.02 -13.60 -23.02
CA ARG A 393 -15.57 -13.70 -23.25
C ARG A 393 -15.06 -15.13 -23.09
N ASN A 394 -13.99 -15.45 -23.79
CA ASN A 394 -13.29 -16.72 -23.65
C ASN A 394 -12.29 -16.66 -22.49
N LEU A 395 -12.57 -17.38 -21.41
CA LEU A 395 -11.76 -17.55 -20.21
C LEU A 395 -11.30 -19.01 -20.05
N THR A 396 -11.21 -19.75 -21.16
CA THR A 396 -10.74 -21.15 -21.16
C THR A 396 -9.38 -21.24 -20.47
N GLN A 397 -9.23 -22.17 -19.53
CA GLN A 397 -8.01 -22.39 -18.73
C GLN A 397 -7.54 -21.17 -17.91
N ALA A 398 -8.41 -20.18 -17.67
CA ALA A 398 -8.09 -19.09 -16.74
C ALA A 398 -7.99 -19.60 -15.30
N SER A 399 -7.14 -18.96 -14.50
CA SER A 399 -7.00 -19.24 -13.07
C SER A 399 -7.42 -18.04 -12.24
N PHE A 400 -8.33 -18.26 -11.31
CA PHE A 400 -8.93 -17.32 -10.37
C PHE A 400 -8.84 -17.85 -8.94
N THR A 401 -7.78 -18.61 -8.62
CA THR A 401 -7.67 -19.25 -7.31
C THR A 401 -7.63 -18.19 -6.21
N GLY A 402 -8.56 -18.24 -5.26
CA GLY A 402 -8.65 -17.24 -4.18
C GLY A 402 -8.95 -15.81 -4.66
N ALA A 403 -9.41 -15.62 -5.89
CA ALA A 403 -9.70 -14.30 -6.43
C ALA A 403 -10.98 -13.72 -5.83
N ARG A 404 -11.00 -12.40 -5.59
CA ARG A 404 -12.23 -11.67 -5.25
C ARG A 404 -12.93 -11.24 -6.53
N MET A 405 -14.07 -11.87 -6.83
CA MET A 405 -14.83 -11.73 -8.07
C MET A 405 -16.28 -11.29 -7.81
N TYR A 406 -16.48 -10.37 -6.86
CA TYR A 406 -17.82 -9.96 -6.44
C TYR A 406 -18.63 -9.33 -7.58
N GLU A 407 -19.88 -9.79 -7.69
CA GLU A 407 -20.89 -9.31 -8.63
C GLU A 407 -20.46 -9.43 -10.11
N ILE A 408 -19.39 -10.20 -10.39
CA ILE A 408 -18.82 -10.33 -11.73
C ILE A 408 -19.86 -10.83 -12.72
N LYS A 409 -19.85 -10.26 -13.93
CA LYS A 409 -20.74 -10.66 -15.02
C LYS A 409 -19.99 -11.61 -15.94
N LEU A 410 -20.43 -12.85 -15.98
CA LEU A 410 -19.86 -13.96 -16.75
C LEU A 410 -20.92 -14.61 -17.64
N GLN A 411 -22.03 -13.92 -17.93
CA GLN A 411 -23.11 -14.49 -18.73
C GLN A 411 -22.58 -14.88 -20.11
N LYS A 412 -22.86 -16.12 -20.55
CA LYS A 412 -22.38 -16.67 -21.83
C LYS A 412 -20.85 -16.71 -21.98
N ALA A 413 -20.08 -16.51 -20.91
CA ALA A 413 -18.63 -16.63 -20.97
C ALA A 413 -18.21 -18.10 -21.04
N THR A 414 -17.07 -18.37 -21.67
CA THR A 414 -16.49 -19.72 -21.78
C THR A 414 -15.43 -19.89 -20.71
N LEU A 415 -15.71 -20.62 -19.64
CA LEU A 415 -14.80 -20.91 -18.52
C LEU A 415 -14.33 -22.37 -18.54
N ARG A 416 -14.17 -22.96 -19.74
CA ARG A 416 -13.76 -24.36 -19.87
C ARG A 416 -12.43 -24.62 -19.17
N SER A 417 -12.38 -25.63 -18.32
CA SER A 417 -11.19 -25.99 -17.54
C SER A 417 -10.62 -24.83 -16.72
N ALA A 418 -11.41 -23.80 -16.39
CA ALA A 418 -10.99 -22.72 -15.54
C ALA A 418 -10.85 -23.20 -14.09
N ASN A 419 -9.90 -22.63 -13.37
CA ASN A 419 -9.68 -22.91 -11.95
C ASN A 419 -10.20 -21.75 -11.10
N LEU A 420 -11.28 -21.97 -10.36
CA LEU A 420 -11.91 -21.01 -9.46
C LEU A 420 -11.90 -21.52 -8.01
N ARG A 421 -10.94 -22.37 -7.65
CA ARG A 421 -10.80 -22.87 -6.27
C ARG A 421 -10.71 -21.71 -5.29
N HIS A 422 -11.47 -21.77 -4.21
CA HIS A 422 -11.51 -20.70 -3.20
C HIS A 422 -11.88 -19.30 -3.74
N ALA A 423 -12.38 -19.18 -4.97
CA ALA A 423 -12.79 -17.90 -5.52
C ALA A 423 -14.02 -17.35 -4.79
N LEU A 424 -14.10 -16.03 -4.68
CA LEU A 424 -15.15 -15.31 -3.97
C LEU A 424 -16.11 -14.70 -4.99
N LEU A 425 -17.22 -15.38 -5.23
CA LEU A 425 -18.18 -15.18 -6.32
C LEU A 425 -19.54 -14.65 -5.82
N ARG A 426 -19.59 -14.01 -4.66
CA ARG A 426 -20.80 -13.33 -4.15
C ARG A 426 -21.46 -12.50 -5.25
N GLY A 427 -22.74 -12.75 -5.53
CA GLY A 427 -23.55 -12.03 -6.52
C GLY A 427 -23.12 -12.23 -7.99
N ALA A 428 -22.21 -13.16 -8.27
CA ALA A 428 -21.73 -13.40 -9.63
C ALA A 428 -22.85 -13.89 -10.55
N ARG A 429 -22.80 -13.50 -11.83
CA ARG A 429 -23.79 -13.88 -12.85
C ARG A 429 -23.17 -14.79 -13.90
N LEU A 430 -23.43 -16.09 -13.79
CA LEU A 430 -22.93 -17.16 -14.66
C LEU A 430 -24.01 -17.75 -15.57
N ASN A 431 -25.09 -17.01 -15.83
CA ASN A 431 -26.19 -17.45 -16.68
C ASN A 431 -25.69 -17.87 -18.07
N TYR A 432 -26.02 -19.09 -18.51
CA TYR A 432 -25.55 -19.65 -19.79
C TYR A 432 -24.02 -19.70 -19.94
N ALA A 433 -23.26 -19.56 -18.84
CA ALA A 433 -21.82 -19.71 -18.88
C ALA A 433 -21.46 -21.18 -19.10
N ASP A 434 -20.34 -21.39 -19.77
CA ASP A 434 -19.82 -22.72 -20.03
C ASP A 434 -18.69 -23.03 -19.04
N LEU A 435 -19.03 -23.82 -18.04
CA LEU A 435 -18.18 -24.24 -16.92
C LEU A 435 -17.67 -25.68 -17.11
N THR A 436 -17.70 -26.20 -18.34
CA THR A 436 -17.24 -27.56 -18.63
C THR A 436 -15.81 -27.77 -18.11
N LEU A 437 -15.60 -28.80 -17.28
CA LEU A 437 -14.33 -29.12 -16.61
C LEU A 437 -13.78 -28.04 -15.65
N ALA A 438 -14.56 -26.99 -15.35
CA ALA A 438 -14.16 -25.96 -14.40
C ALA A 438 -14.10 -26.53 -12.98
N ASN A 439 -13.15 -26.03 -12.18
CA ASN A 439 -13.00 -26.39 -10.78
C ASN A 439 -13.44 -25.23 -9.90
N LEU A 440 -14.52 -25.40 -9.14
CA LEU A 440 -15.03 -24.46 -8.15
C LEU A 440 -14.94 -25.05 -6.72
N ASP A 441 -13.99 -25.95 -6.47
CA ASP A 441 -13.83 -26.56 -5.14
C ASP A 441 -13.61 -25.47 -4.09
N SER A 442 -14.36 -25.56 -2.99
CA SER A 442 -14.29 -24.61 -1.88
C SER A 442 -14.49 -23.14 -2.29
N ALA A 443 -15.11 -22.89 -3.44
CA ALA A 443 -15.47 -21.54 -3.86
C ALA A 443 -16.64 -21.01 -3.02
N PHE A 444 -16.69 -19.69 -2.84
CA PHE A 444 -17.74 -19.00 -2.12
C PHE A 444 -18.66 -18.29 -3.11
N LEU A 445 -19.80 -18.88 -3.43
CA LEU A 445 -20.80 -18.31 -4.34
C LEU A 445 -21.83 -17.43 -3.59
N ILE A 446 -21.52 -17.08 -2.34
CA ILE A 446 -22.35 -16.37 -1.38
C ILE A 446 -21.52 -15.34 -0.61
N ALA A 447 -22.16 -14.53 0.23
CA ALA A 447 -21.46 -13.63 1.13
C ALA A 447 -20.63 -14.41 2.18
N GLU A 448 -19.43 -13.93 2.47
CA GLU A 448 -18.51 -14.51 3.46
C GLU A 448 -18.96 -14.30 4.91
N ASP A 449 -19.83 -13.31 5.15
CA ASP A 449 -20.30 -13.01 6.49
C ASP A 449 -21.30 -14.08 6.95
N ARG A 450 -20.85 -14.91 7.90
CA ARG A 450 -21.69 -15.89 8.60
C ARG A 450 -22.93 -15.24 9.23
N ALA A 451 -22.88 -13.96 9.60
CA ALA A 451 -24.04 -13.24 10.13
C ALA A 451 -25.10 -12.92 9.06
N ALA A 452 -24.69 -12.69 7.80
CA ALA A 452 -25.61 -12.53 6.67
C ALA A 452 -26.22 -13.88 6.24
N LEU A 453 -25.45 -14.97 6.33
CA LEU A 453 -25.90 -16.36 6.17
C LEU A 453 -26.92 -16.82 7.23
N LEU A 454 -26.90 -16.18 8.40
CA LEU A 454 -27.84 -16.44 9.51
C LEU A 454 -29.03 -15.49 9.53
N SER A 455 -29.09 -14.52 8.61
CA SER A 455 -30.32 -13.74 8.37
C SER A 455 -31.26 -14.60 7.51
N GLU A 456 -32.54 -14.66 7.90
CA GLU A 456 -33.60 -15.63 7.55
C GLU A 456 -33.87 -15.90 6.05
N SER A 457 -33.11 -15.32 5.14
CA SER A 457 -33.03 -15.66 3.72
C SER A 457 -31.81 -14.93 3.16
N PRO A 458 -30.76 -15.59 2.65
CA PRO A 458 -29.70 -14.89 1.91
C PRO A 458 -30.40 -14.09 0.82
N THR A 459 -30.38 -12.76 0.98
CA THR A 459 -31.21 -11.90 0.13
C THR A 459 -30.86 -12.19 -1.32
N LYS A 460 -31.88 -12.30 -2.18
CA LYS A 460 -31.82 -12.71 -3.59
C LYS A 460 -30.74 -12.00 -4.46
N PHE A 461 -30.09 -10.98 -3.91
CA PHE A 461 -29.03 -10.18 -4.52
C PHE A 461 -27.59 -10.61 -4.13
N GLU A 462 -27.40 -11.49 -3.14
CA GLU A 462 -26.06 -11.83 -2.64
C GLU A 462 -25.52 -13.18 -3.15
N ALA A 463 -26.39 -14.14 -3.44
CA ALA A 463 -25.97 -15.42 -4.00
C ALA A 463 -25.67 -15.30 -5.50
N ALA A 464 -24.77 -16.13 -6.01
CA ALA A 464 -24.51 -16.23 -7.43
C ALA A 464 -25.72 -16.81 -8.18
N ILE A 465 -25.82 -16.48 -9.47
CA ILE A 465 -26.83 -17.02 -10.39
C ILE A 465 -26.11 -17.82 -11.46
N VAL A 466 -26.35 -19.13 -11.49
CA VAL A 466 -25.73 -20.13 -12.38
C VAL A 466 -26.78 -20.77 -13.29
N ALA A 467 -27.94 -20.12 -13.44
CA ALA A 467 -29.06 -20.64 -14.21
C ALA A 467 -28.69 -20.92 -15.67
N ASN A 468 -29.12 -22.08 -16.19
CA ASN A 468 -28.85 -22.55 -17.55
C ASN A 468 -27.36 -22.66 -17.92
N ALA A 469 -26.45 -22.73 -16.95
CA ALA A 469 -25.03 -22.94 -17.22
C ALA A 469 -24.74 -24.37 -17.71
N TYR A 470 -23.71 -24.51 -18.53
CA TYR A 470 -23.21 -25.81 -19.01
C TYR A 470 -22.12 -26.29 -18.05
N MET A 471 -22.42 -27.30 -17.22
CA MET A 471 -21.56 -27.72 -16.10
C MET A 471 -21.15 -29.20 -16.25
N PHE A 472 -20.61 -29.54 -17.41
CA PHE A 472 -20.14 -30.90 -17.67
C PHE A 472 -18.83 -31.18 -16.95
N ASN A 473 -18.78 -32.25 -16.15
CA ASN A 473 -17.60 -32.63 -15.37
C ASN A 473 -17.04 -31.46 -14.50
N THR A 474 -17.90 -30.55 -14.05
CA THR A 474 -17.56 -29.42 -13.18
C THR A 474 -17.50 -29.87 -11.73
N THR A 475 -16.54 -29.36 -10.96
CA THR A 475 -16.43 -29.68 -9.52
C THR A 475 -16.84 -28.49 -8.66
N LEU A 476 -17.58 -28.78 -7.59
CA LEU A 476 -18.12 -27.88 -6.57
C LEU A 476 -17.85 -28.48 -5.17
N ASP A 477 -16.81 -29.31 -5.03
CA ASP A 477 -16.57 -30.04 -3.79
C ASP A 477 -16.25 -29.06 -2.66
N ALA A 478 -16.93 -29.23 -1.52
CA ALA A 478 -16.89 -28.33 -0.37
C ALA A 478 -17.19 -26.85 -0.70
N ALA A 479 -17.83 -26.55 -1.83
CA ALA A 479 -18.21 -25.17 -2.18
C ALA A 479 -19.36 -24.67 -1.30
N HIS A 480 -19.43 -23.34 -1.15
CA HIS A 480 -20.50 -22.64 -0.43
C HIS A 480 -21.47 -22.01 -1.42
N CYS A 481 -22.63 -22.62 -1.57
CA CYS A 481 -23.62 -22.35 -2.61
C CYS A 481 -25.05 -22.19 -2.04
N ASP A 482 -25.19 -21.78 -0.79
CA ASP A 482 -26.50 -21.58 -0.18
C ASP A 482 -27.31 -20.51 -0.95
N GLY A 483 -28.56 -20.80 -1.30
CA GLY A 483 -29.44 -19.91 -2.05
C GLY A 483 -29.06 -19.68 -3.52
N VAL A 484 -28.03 -20.35 -4.03
CA VAL A 484 -27.59 -20.20 -5.43
C VAL A 484 -28.63 -20.77 -6.39
N ASP A 485 -28.86 -20.06 -7.49
CA ASP A 485 -29.80 -20.45 -8.53
C ASP A 485 -29.09 -21.23 -9.65
N PHE A 486 -29.26 -22.54 -9.67
CA PHE A 486 -28.83 -23.49 -10.70
C PHE A 486 -29.98 -23.92 -11.63
N SER A 487 -31.11 -23.21 -11.66
CA SER A 487 -32.28 -23.61 -12.45
C SER A 487 -31.93 -23.79 -13.93
N GLY A 488 -32.32 -24.92 -14.51
CA GLY A 488 -32.02 -25.28 -15.90
C GLY A 488 -30.54 -25.57 -16.21
N ALA A 489 -29.64 -25.56 -15.22
CA ALA A 489 -28.23 -25.88 -15.45
C ALA A 489 -28.02 -27.36 -15.83
N LEU A 490 -26.95 -27.64 -16.57
CA LEU A 490 -26.56 -28.99 -16.98
C LEU A 490 -25.39 -29.47 -16.13
N PHE A 491 -25.66 -29.96 -14.92
CA PHE A 491 -24.67 -30.54 -14.02
C PHE A 491 -24.53 -32.05 -14.26
N VAL A 492 -23.70 -32.39 -15.23
CA VAL A 492 -23.71 -33.72 -15.86
C VAL A 492 -22.30 -34.31 -15.90
N THR A 493 -22.15 -35.56 -15.46
CA THR A 493 -20.95 -36.33 -15.76
C THR A 493 -21.04 -36.90 -17.16
N ALA A 494 -20.05 -36.60 -17.99
CA ALA A 494 -19.93 -37.07 -19.36
C ALA A 494 -18.53 -37.65 -19.61
N ASP A 495 -18.45 -38.99 -19.61
CA ASP A 495 -17.20 -39.71 -19.88
C ASP A 495 -16.65 -39.43 -21.29
N SER A 496 -17.51 -39.03 -22.22
CA SER A 496 -17.14 -38.60 -23.58
C SER A 496 -16.35 -37.29 -23.62
N ILE A 497 -16.43 -36.47 -22.57
CA ILE A 497 -15.65 -35.23 -22.43
C ILE A 497 -14.34 -35.50 -21.69
N ASP A 498 -14.42 -36.13 -20.52
CA ASP A 498 -13.25 -36.55 -19.75
C ASP A 498 -13.65 -37.70 -18.82
N PRO A 499 -13.19 -38.95 -19.05
CA PRO A 499 -13.57 -40.11 -18.24
C PRO A 499 -12.93 -40.12 -16.84
N SER A 500 -11.95 -39.25 -16.59
CA SER A 500 -11.26 -39.15 -15.30
C SER A 500 -11.91 -38.17 -14.34
N ARG A 501 -12.82 -37.32 -14.84
CA ARG A 501 -13.51 -36.29 -14.05
C ARG A 501 -15.00 -36.53 -14.03
N ARG A 502 -15.65 -36.08 -12.96
CA ARG A 502 -17.08 -36.21 -12.76
C ARG A 502 -17.66 -34.89 -12.28
N ALA A 503 -18.93 -34.66 -12.58
CA ALA A 503 -19.69 -33.59 -11.94
C ALA A 503 -19.84 -33.94 -10.45
N SER A 504 -19.33 -33.09 -9.57
CA SER A 504 -19.21 -33.39 -8.14
C SER A 504 -19.48 -32.17 -7.27
N ALA A 505 -20.24 -32.36 -6.20
CA ALA A 505 -20.61 -31.38 -5.18
C ALA A 505 -20.47 -32.02 -3.78
N ILE A 506 -19.45 -32.85 -3.59
CA ILE A 506 -19.24 -33.63 -2.37
C ILE A 506 -18.96 -32.69 -1.21
N GLY A 507 -19.73 -32.82 -0.12
CA GLY A 507 -19.59 -31.98 1.08
C GLY A 507 -19.91 -30.50 0.88
N ALA A 508 -20.53 -30.10 -0.23
CA ALA A 508 -20.91 -28.72 -0.47
C ALA A 508 -22.06 -28.26 0.43
N SER A 509 -22.11 -26.97 0.77
CA SER A 509 -23.27 -26.32 1.39
C SER A 509 -24.15 -25.73 0.30
N MET A 510 -25.39 -26.18 0.21
CA MET A 510 -26.33 -25.87 -0.87
C MET A 510 -27.76 -25.71 -0.32
N ASN A 511 -27.91 -25.19 0.89
CA ASN A 511 -29.23 -24.96 1.49
C ASN A 511 -29.98 -23.90 0.68
N PHE A 512 -31.29 -24.06 0.48
CA PHE A 512 -32.12 -23.18 -0.36
C PHE A 512 -31.67 -23.05 -1.82
N ALA A 513 -30.74 -23.90 -2.29
CA ALA A 513 -30.30 -23.87 -3.68
C ALA A 513 -31.43 -24.31 -4.63
N LYS A 514 -31.48 -23.71 -5.82
CA LYS A 514 -32.53 -23.97 -6.80
C LYS A 514 -31.98 -24.74 -7.98
N PHE A 515 -32.53 -25.92 -8.22
CA PHE A 515 -32.23 -26.81 -9.34
C PHE A 515 -33.48 -27.06 -10.19
N ASN A 516 -34.44 -26.13 -10.19
CA ASN A 516 -35.69 -26.28 -10.94
C ASN A 516 -35.41 -26.56 -12.42
N GLY A 517 -35.91 -27.68 -12.92
CA GLY A 517 -35.70 -28.08 -14.32
C GLY A 517 -34.23 -28.32 -14.72
N ALA A 518 -33.30 -28.42 -13.77
CA ALA A 518 -31.90 -28.71 -14.05
C ALA A 518 -31.72 -30.17 -14.50
N SER A 519 -30.66 -30.44 -15.25
CA SER A 519 -30.19 -31.80 -15.49
C SER A 519 -29.04 -32.10 -14.54
N VAL A 520 -29.23 -33.09 -13.68
CA VAL A 520 -28.31 -33.52 -12.64
C VAL A 520 -28.04 -35.00 -12.85
N VAL A 521 -27.10 -35.34 -13.73
CA VAL A 521 -26.95 -36.72 -14.24
C VAL A 521 -25.58 -37.26 -13.91
N LEU A 522 -25.56 -38.44 -13.27
CA LEU A 522 -24.34 -39.11 -12.82
C LEU A 522 -23.46 -38.20 -11.94
N ALA A 523 -24.09 -37.24 -11.24
CA ALA A 523 -23.41 -36.29 -10.38
C ALA A 523 -23.34 -36.82 -8.94
N ALA A 524 -22.31 -36.41 -8.20
CA ALA A 524 -22.11 -36.82 -6.80
C ALA A 524 -22.39 -35.68 -5.83
N PHE A 525 -23.41 -35.82 -4.97
CA PHE A 525 -23.78 -34.90 -3.89
C PHE A 525 -23.51 -35.51 -2.50
N ASN A 526 -22.52 -36.39 -2.40
CA ASN A 526 -22.28 -37.16 -1.19
C ASN A 526 -21.90 -36.23 -0.03
N GLY A 527 -22.60 -36.32 1.10
CA GLY A 527 -22.41 -35.46 2.27
C GLY A 527 -22.81 -33.98 2.08
N ALA A 528 -23.44 -33.61 0.95
CA ALA A 528 -23.88 -32.25 0.71
C ALA A 528 -25.03 -31.83 1.67
N GLN A 529 -25.04 -30.57 2.06
CA GLN A 529 -26.11 -29.97 2.86
C GLN A 529 -27.11 -29.29 1.90
N LEU A 530 -28.33 -29.80 1.81
CA LEU A 530 -29.33 -29.43 0.81
C LEU A 530 -30.69 -29.15 1.46
N SER A 531 -30.70 -28.61 2.68
CA SER A 531 -31.96 -28.27 3.34
C SER A 531 -32.70 -27.18 2.55
N ALA A 532 -34.00 -27.33 2.37
CA ALA A 532 -34.83 -26.49 1.49
C ALA A 532 -34.37 -26.39 0.02
N ALA A 533 -33.50 -27.30 -0.45
CA ALA A 533 -33.10 -27.31 -1.85
C ALA A 533 -34.26 -27.74 -2.75
N ASN A 534 -34.41 -27.08 -3.90
CA ASN A 534 -35.53 -27.29 -4.81
C ASN A 534 -35.07 -27.91 -6.14
N PHE A 535 -35.34 -29.20 -6.32
CA PHE A 535 -35.09 -29.97 -7.53
C PHE A 535 -36.38 -30.23 -8.33
N SER A 536 -37.44 -29.45 -8.16
CA SER A 536 -38.70 -29.74 -8.85
C SER A 536 -38.52 -29.73 -10.38
N ASN A 537 -39.08 -30.74 -11.04
CA ASN A 537 -38.95 -30.99 -12.48
C ASN A 537 -37.51 -31.24 -12.97
N ALA A 538 -36.54 -31.49 -12.08
CA ALA A 538 -35.17 -31.81 -12.49
C ALA A 538 -35.07 -33.23 -13.09
N VAL A 539 -34.06 -33.45 -13.94
CA VAL A 539 -33.69 -34.77 -14.46
C VAL A 539 -32.48 -35.27 -13.67
N MET A 540 -32.70 -36.18 -12.73
CA MET A 540 -31.71 -36.59 -11.73
C MET A 540 -31.16 -38.01 -11.96
N VAL A 541 -30.91 -38.45 -13.19
CA VAL A 541 -30.65 -39.89 -13.46
C VAL A 541 -29.25 -40.33 -12.98
N GLY A 542 -29.21 -41.41 -12.18
CA GLY A 542 -27.95 -42.03 -11.73
C GLY A 542 -27.11 -41.18 -10.76
N THR A 543 -27.70 -40.15 -10.16
CA THR A 543 -27.06 -39.24 -9.20
C THR A 543 -26.95 -39.89 -7.82
N THR A 544 -25.94 -39.51 -7.03
CA THR A 544 -25.71 -40.09 -5.70
C THR A 544 -25.77 -39.04 -4.59
N PHE A 545 -26.47 -39.37 -3.50
CA PHE A 545 -26.59 -38.57 -2.28
C PHE A 545 -26.15 -39.39 -1.06
N LEU A 546 -24.94 -39.94 -1.10
CA LEU A 546 -24.44 -40.87 -0.09
C LEU A 546 -23.83 -40.13 1.10
N ASN A 547 -23.39 -40.89 2.12
CA ASN A 547 -22.45 -40.40 3.11
C ASN A 547 -21.04 -40.29 2.49
N ASN A 548 -20.34 -39.19 2.77
CA ASN A 548 -18.95 -38.99 2.30
C ASN A 548 -17.88 -39.59 3.23
N GLY A 549 -18.28 -40.42 4.20
CA GLY A 549 -17.44 -41.01 5.24
C GLY A 549 -17.58 -40.31 6.61
N THR A 550 -18.06 -39.07 6.64
CA THR A 550 -18.22 -38.28 7.87
C THR A 550 -19.62 -37.72 8.05
N THR A 551 -20.25 -37.31 6.95
CA THR A 551 -21.53 -36.62 6.94
C THR A 551 -22.45 -37.25 5.89
N PRO A 552 -23.68 -37.64 6.26
CA PRO A 552 -24.70 -38.02 5.29
C PRO A 552 -25.25 -36.79 4.57
N ALA A 553 -25.64 -36.94 3.30
CA ALA A 553 -26.36 -35.90 2.58
C ALA A 553 -27.66 -35.53 3.31
N GLN A 554 -27.97 -34.24 3.41
CA GLN A 554 -29.16 -33.73 4.10
C GLN A 554 -30.14 -33.12 3.10
N LEU A 555 -31.26 -33.78 2.83
CA LEU A 555 -32.36 -33.28 1.99
C LEU A 555 -33.62 -33.13 2.85
N THR A 556 -33.64 -32.10 3.70
CA THR A 556 -34.71 -31.86 4.68
C THR A 556 -35.35 -30.49 4.45
N PRO A 557 -36.54 -30.20 4.98
CA PRO A 557 -37.01 -28.83 5.12
C PRO A 557 -35.99 -27.95 5.86
N SER A 558 -36.05 -26.65 5.63
CA SER A 558 -35.26 -25.69 6.40
C SER A 558 -35.73 -25.63 7.85
N SER A 559 -34.80 -25.31 8.74
CA SER A 559 -35.07 -25.10 10.16
C SER A 559 -35.47 -23.65 10.49
N ASP A 560 -35.71 -22.82 9.48
CA ASP A 560 -36.13 -21.43 9.65
C ASP A 560 -37.65 -21.34 9.87
N ASP A 561 -38.14 -20.16 10.24
CA ASP A 561 -39.56 -19.97 10.52
C ASP A 561 -40.46 -20.28 9.31
N SER A 562 -39.92 -20.12 8.10
CA SER A 562 -40.63 -20.42 6.85
C SER A 562 -40.86 -21.92 6.62
N HIS A 563 -40.06 -22.79 7.26
CA HIS A 563 -40.08 -24.25 7.08
C HIS A 563 -40.16 -24.63 5.60
N THR A 564 -39.38 -23.96 4.76
CA THR A 564 -39.38 -24.23 3.31
C THR A 564 -38.97 -25.67 3.05
N ASP A 565 -39.84 -26.42 2.36
CA ASP A 565 -39.59 -27.82 2.05
C ASP A 565 -38.40 -27.98 1.09
N ALA A 566 -37.56 -28.98 1.35
CA ALA A 566 -36.76 -29.56 0.27
C ALA A 566 -37.70 -30.36 -0.63
N THR A 567 -37.46 -30.33 -1.94
CA THR A 567 -38.37 -30.94 -2.90
C THR A 567 -37.66 -31.54 -4.11
N VAL A 568 -38.10 -32.72 -4.53
CA VAL A 568 -37.86 -33.36 -5.83
C VAL A 568 -39.20 -33.57 -6.56
N TYR A 569 -40.19 -32.69 -6.31
CA TYR A 569 -41.53 -32.76 -6.89
C TYR A 569 -41.48 -32.85 -8.43
N GLN A 570 -42.15 -33.85 -9.00
CA GLN A 570 -42.16 -34.13 -10.44
C GLN A 570 -40.76 -34.29 -11.07
N ALA A 571 -39.71 -34.53 -10.29
CA ALA A 571 -38.38 -34.80 -10.80
C ALA A 571 -38.27 -36.24 -11.32
N ASP A 572 -37.36 -36.48 -12.26
CA ASP A 572 -36.97 -37.81 -12.68
C ASP A 572 -35.79 -38.31 -11.83
N ILE A 573 -36.08 -39.13 -10.82
CA ILE A 573 -35.10 -39.68 -9.87
C ILE A 573 -34.74 -41.14 -10.17
N ARG A 574 -34.84 -41.57 -11.43
CA ARG A 574 -34.49 -42.93 -11.85
C ARG A 574 -33.04 -43.27 -11.54
N GLY A 575 -32.85 -44.36 -10.78
CA GLY A 575 -31.56 -44.87 -10.35
C GLY A 575 -30.73 -43.91 -9.49
N VAL A 576 -31.37 -42.91 -8.88
CA VAL A 576 -30.72 -42.12 -7.82
C VAL A 576 -30.44 -43.01 -6.63
N ASP A 577 -29.26 -42.86 -6.04
CA ASP A 577 -28.87 -43.56 -4.82
C ASP A 577 -28.85 -42.59 -3.64
N PHE A 578 -29.91 -42.61 -2.83
CA PHE A 578 -30.02 -41.88 -1.57
C PHE A 578 -29.57 -42.71 -0.35
N THR A 579 -28.83 -43.81 -0.53
CA THR A 579 -28.47 -44.69 0.60
C THR A 579 -27.71 -43.92 1.68
N GLY A 580 -28.29 -43.89 2.88
CA GLY A 580 -27.72 -43.17 4.03
C GLY A 580 -27.98 -41.67 4.05
N ALA A 581 -28.69 -41.10 3.05
CA ALA A 581 -29.17 -39.73 3.09
C ALA A 581 -30.26 -39.53 4.16
N ASN A 582 -30.33 -38.35 4.72
CA ASN A 582 -31.49 -37.91 5.50
C ASN A 582 -32.50 -37.23 4.57
N MET A 583 -33.70 -37.79 4.47
CA MET A 583 -34.78 -37.32 3.59
C MET A 583 -36.08 -37.04 4.39
N ASP A 584 -35.93 -36.78 5.69
CA ASP A 584 -37.05 -36.43 6.56
C ASP A 584 -37.73 -35.14 6.06
N GLY A 585 -39.03 -35.21 5.76
CA GLY A 585 -39.81 -34.08 5.25
C GLY A 585 -39.58 -33.75 3.77
N LEU A 586 -38.82 -34.54 3.00
CA LEU A 586 -38.64 -34.31 1.57
C LEU A 586 -39.97 -34.46 0.80
N ASP A 587 -40.30 -33.51 -0.06
CA ASP A 587 -41.41 -33.64 -0.99
C ASP A 587 -40.98 -34.34 -2.29
N MET A 588 -41.44 -35.59 -2.49
CA MET A 588 -41.21 -36.36 -3.71
C MET A 588 -42.46 -36.50 -4.58
N GLY A 589 -43.52 -35.73 -4.34
CA GLY A 589 -44.79 -35.87 -5.03
C GLY A 589 -44.66 -35.91 -6.55
N GLY A 590 -45.15 -36.98 -7.18
CA GLY A 590 -45.11 -37.15 -8.63
C GLY A 590 -43.73 -37.42 -9.23
N ALA A 591 -42.69 -37.66 -8.42
CA ALA A 591 -41.36 -38.00 -8.91
C ALA A 591 -41.36 -39.36 -9.66
N ALA A 592 -40.63 -39.44 -10.78
CA ALA A 592 -40.45 -40.69 -11.51
C ALA A 592 -39.25 -41.48 -10.96
N PHE A 593 -39.42 -42.78 -10.71
CA PHE A 593 -38.37 -43.64 -10.13
C PHE A 593 -38.26 -44.98 -10.88
N SER A 594 -37.18 -45.73 -10.64
CA SER A 594 -36.96 -47.06 -11.24
C SER A 594 -37.02 -48.17 -10.19
N THR A 595 -37.72 -49.26 -10.51
CA THR A 595 -37.77 -50.50 -9.71
C THR A 595 -36.89 -51.61 -10.29
N GLU A 596 -36.35 -51.41 -11.49
CA GLU A 596 -35.46 -52.34 -12.18
C GLU A 596 -34.31 -51.58 -12.85
N PRO A 597 -33.13 -52.21 -13.03
CA PRO A 597 -32.06 -51.62 -13.81
C PRO A 597 -32.48 -51.34 -15.25
N SER A 598 -31.99 -50.23 -15.81
CA SER A 598 -32.27 -49.86 -17.19
C SER A 598 -31.14 -48.97 -17.74
N THR A 599 -31.31 -48.57 -19.00
CA THR A 599 -30.40 -47.64 -19.67
C THR A 599 -31.21 -46.53 -20.32
N CYS A 600 -30.72 -45.29 -20.25
CA CYS A 600 -31.25 -44.19 -21.04
C CYS A 600 -30.12 -43.46 -21.75
N GLN A 601 -30.49 -42.77 -22.83
CA GLN A 601 -29.59 -41.90 -23.58
C GLN A 601 -30.12 -40.48 -23.50
N LEU A 602 -29.29 -39.58 -23.01
CA LEU A 602 -29.57 -38.16 -22.91
C LEU A 602 -28.64 -37.43 -23.88
N THR A 603 -29.18 -36.47 -24.62
CA THR A 603 -28.41 -35.69 -25.60
C THR A 603 -28.50 -34.23 -25.22
N TYR A 604 -27.34 -33.59 -25.04
CA TYR A 604 -27.24 -32.17 -24.67
C TYR A 604 -26.56 -31.39 -25.78
N THR A 605 -26.89 -30.10 -25.91
CA THR A 605 -26.27 -29.22 -26.89
C THR A 605 -25.76 -27.97 -26.20
N ILE A 606 -24.47 -27.69 -26.38
CA ILE A 606 -23.89 -26.37 -26.09
C ILE A 606 -23.89 -25.59 -27.41
N PRO A 607 -24.28 -24.31 -27.45
CA PRO A 607 -24.28 -23.52 -28.68
C PRO A 607 -22.92 -23.56 -29.37
N ASN A 608 -22.91 -23.97 -30.64
CA ASN A 608 -21.74 -24.12 -31.51
C ASN A 608 -20.83 -25.34 -31.22
N ASP A 609 -21.27 -26.27 -30.36
CA ASP A 609 -20.59 -27.55 -30.15
C ASP A 609 -21.37 -28.71 -30.80
N ASP A 610 -20.68 -29.83 -30.99
CA ASP A 610 -21.32 -31.10 -31.32
C ASP A 610 -22.20 -31.59 -30.16
N PRO A 611 -23.32 -32.30 -30.43
CA PRO A 611 -24.17 -32.84 -29.39
C PRO A 611 -23.41 -33.80 -28.46
N ILE A 612 -23.53 -33.56 -27.15
CA ILE A 612 -22.94 -34.40 -26.11
C ILE A 612 -23.94 -35.50 -25.77
N ILE A 613 -23.58 -36.74 -26.10
CA ILE A 613 -24.40 -37.92 -25.80
C ILE A 613 -23.90 -38.54 -24.48
N VAL A 614 -24.82 -38.70 -23.53
CA VAL A 614 -24.57 -39.35 -22.24
C VAL A 614 -25.44 -40.60 -22.15
N VAL A 615 -24.80 -41.76 -22.17
CA VAL A 615 -25.46 -43.05 -21.97
C VAL A 615 -25.39 -43.40 -20.49
N VAL A 616 -26.55 -43.46 -19.85
CA VAL A 616 -26.66 -43.68 -18.41
C VAL A 616 -27.21 -45.08 -18.17
N ALA A 617 -26.38 -45.98 -17.67
CA ALA A 617 -26.83 -47.23 -17.08
C ALA A 617 -27.16 -46.99 -15.60
N TYR A 618 -28.40 -47.21 -15.20
CA TYR A 618 -28.87 -46.90 -13.86
C TYR A 618 -29.59 -48.09 -13.22
N GLY A 619 -29.45 -48.23 -11.90
CA GLY A 619 -30.07 -49.29 -11.12
C GLY A 619 -31.48 -48.95 -10.66
N VAL A 620 -31.96 -49.70 -9.66
CA VAL A 620 -33.17 -49.31 -8.92
C VAL A 620 -32.90 -48.01 -8.15
N THR A 621 -33.90 -47.13 -8.09
CA THR A 621 -33.85 -45.95 -7.20
C THR A 621 -33.79 -46.46 -5.76
N LYS A 622 -32.83 -45.96 -4.97
CA LYS A 622 -32.68 -46.34 -3.56
C LYS A 622 -33.00 -45.15 -2.68
N LEU A 623 -33.89 -45.34 -1.71
CA LEU A 623 -34.26 -44.30 -0.74
C LEU A 623 -33.34 -44.33 0.49
N GLY A 624 -33.14 -43.16 1.09
CA GLY A 624 -32.51 -42.97 2.39
C GLY A 624 -33.54 -43.05 3.52
N ASN A 625 -33.30 -42.30 4.59
CA ASN A 625 -34.22 -42.22 5.74
C ASN A 625 -35.42 -41.33 5.43
N THR A 626 -36.63 -41.92 5.36
CA THR A 626 -37.91 -41.20 5.18
C THR A 626 -38.81 -41.40 6.40
N THR A 627 -39.62 -40.40 6.74
CA THR A 627 -40.52 -40.44 7.92
C THR A 627 -41.98 -40.22 7.50
N SER A 628 -42.88 -40.08 8.48
CA SER A 628 -44.28 -39.68 8.26
C SER A 628 -44.46 -38.29 7.67
N ASN A 629 -43.43 -37.44 7.70
CA ASN A 629 -43.47 -36.08 7.16
C ASN A 629 -43.03 -36.02 5.70
N THR A 630 -42.37 -37.06 5.19
CA THR A 630 -41.94 -37.16 3.78
C THR A 630 -43.16 -37.37 2.88
N ILE A 631 -43.26 -36.67 1.75
CA ILE A 631 -44.28 -36.93 0.72
C ILE A 631 -43.69 -37.91 -0.28
N CYS A 632 -44.30 -39.09 -0.43
CA CYS A 632 -43.83 -40.14 -1.33
C CYS A 632 -44.18 -39.84 -2.79
N PRO A 633 -43.56 -40.53 -3.77
CA PRO A 633 -43.84 -40.34 -5.20
C PRO A 633 -45.32 -40.45 -5.59
N ASN A 634 -46.09 -41.29 -4.91
CA ASN A 634 -47.54 -41.43 -5.11
C ASN A 634 -48.39 -40.30 -4.46
N GLY A 635 -47.76 -39.33 -3.80
CA GLY A 635 -48.40 -38.21 -3.11
C GLY A 635 -48.93 -38.52 -1.70
N GLN A 636 -48.70 -39.73 -1.17
CA GLN A 636 -49.06 -40.08 0.21
C GLN A 636 -47.94 -39.71 1.18
N ASN A 637 -48.27 -39.55 2.46
CA ASN A 637 -47.28 -39.37 3.52
C ASN A 637 -46.51 -40.67 3.78
N GLY A 638 -45.22 -40.54 4.09
CA GLY A 638 -44.32 -41.65 4.32
C GLY A 638 -44.53 -42.40 5.65
N PRO A 639 -43.60 -43.28 6.03
CA PRO A 639 -42.33 -43.59 5.35
C PRO A 639 -42.54 -44.26 3.98
N CYS A 640 -41.68 -43.94 3.02
CA CYS A 640 -41.86 -44.33 1.63
C CYS A 640 -41.25 -45.69 1.31
N SER A 641 -41.93 -46.47 0.46
CA SER A 641 -41.45 -47.77 -0.02
C SER A 641 -41.73 -47.93 -1.52
N LEU A 642 -40.67 -47.88 -2.32
CA LEU A 642 -40.79 -47.92 -3.79
C LEU A 642 -41.22 -49.30 -4.32
N ALA A 643 -41.08 -50.37 -3.54
CA ALA A 643 -41.48 -51.72 -3.95
C ALA A 643 -43.01 -51.87 -4.08
N THR A 644 -43.78 -51.02 -3.39
CA THR A 644 -45.24 -51.03 -3.38
C THR A 644 -45.87 -49.99 -4.30
N GLU A 645 -45.05 -49.15 -4.93
CA GLU A 645 -45.49 -48.03 -5.76
C GLU A 645 -45.37 -48.38 -7.25
N LYS A 646 -46.37 -48.00 -8.05
CA LYS A 646 -46.40 -48.29 -9.49
C LYS A 646 -45.47 -47.31 -10.21
N ALA A 647 -44.35 -47.80 -10.74
CA ALA A 647 -43.41 -46.98 -11.51
C ALA A 647 -44.12 -46.33 -12.72
N ALA A 648 -43.79 -45.06 -12.99
CA ALA A 648 -44.25 -44.39 -14.19
C ALA A 648 -43.60 -45.04 -15.43
N SER A 649 -44.40 -45.55 -16.36
CA SER A 649 -43.91 -46.17 -17.59
C SER A 649 -43.16 -45.15 -18.44
N ALA A 650 -41.95 -45.51 -18.87
CA ALA A 650 -41.05 -44.70 -19.68
C ALA A 650 -41.73 -44.13 -20.92
N GLN A 651 -42.10 -42.85 -20.90
CA GLN A 651 -42.29 -42.07 -22.12
C GLN A 651 -40.94 -41.47 -22.51
N SER A 652 -40.51 -41.73 -23.74
CA SER A 652 -39.35 -41.10 -24.36
C SER A 652 -39.50 -39.58 -24.31
N MET A 653 -38.74 -38.91 -23.45
CA MET A 653 -38.66 -37.45 -23.45
C MET A 653 -37.45 -37.04 -24.30
N ALA A 654 -37.71 -36.68 -25.55
CA ALA A 654 -36.87 -35.72 -26.24
C ALA A 654 -37.31 -34.32 -25.76
N ARG A 655 -36.43 -33.61 -25.07
CA ARG A 655 -36.51 -32.16 -24.86
C ARG A 655 -35.14 -31.56 -25.04
#